data_AF-A0A8J5ECQ4-F1
#
_entry.id   AF-A0A8J5ECQ4-F1
#
_cell.length_a   1.000
_cell.length_b   1.000
_cell.length_c   1.000
_cell.angle_alpha   90.00
_cell.angle_beta   90.00
_cell.angle_gamma   90.00
#
_symmetry.space_group_name_H-M   'P 1'
#
loop_
_entity.id
_entity.type
_entity.pdbx_description
1 polymer ?
#
loop_
_entity_poly.entity_id
_entity_poly.type
_entity_poly.pdbx_seq_one_letter_code
_entity_poly.pdbx_strand_id
1 'polypeptide(L)'
;MLESHLHLSGPGAFHDDGDDSSNYSFSGELLPSLGASINRSANPRKFIILPYDPRYRAWQMFLIPLVIYSAWICPFELAFLRYLPSKLLWLENILNSFFAIDILLTFFVAYLDPRSYLLVDDPKRIAARYLSSWFIFDILSTVPFQAISFLFESNDNVLGFKILNMLRLWRLRRVTVFAVHCAGCFNYLIADRYPNPTRTWIGAAMQDFRSRSLWTRYVTAMYWSMTTLTTTGYGDLHAENTEEMLFDIFYMLFDLALTSYIIGNMTNLIVHGTSRTRNFRDTVQSASEFAARNQLPKHIKNQMLSHICLRFKTEELKQQQILSNLPKGIRSSIACNLFFPVVQRAFLFHGVPFDFLYQLVPEMEAEFYPPREDVILQNEAPTHLYVLVSGAVDLRTKTDGNEQICARLTTGDVFGEGAVLSGTPQPYAARTVELSQILRLSSDTFLTMLRENVEVSKIIANNLLKVVLFAITFLHPHQPAKVASHASFVLLQKLKPADEETDEMINDPHSANGIPEFHIHEQRVHEKINRGNCSKRAIIHMASRMPPSAREQIGKLINLPDSLEELFKMAGKKKGRLANYGEVLDEIRDRCRNSTSSPVLRYLEGKGDSFSGNFSAQKRKSFFRHRHGDQVAIPCGFLQEFPVKESDRLAMEKCDGVVVVSAIMGDHDKVRQPRGLGSHTLASVCFFMFIDHATRKVLVAHDILSDKEGEVNMIGVWRIVTLRGGRLPYDSPAMNGVIPKHLVHRLFPNSKFSVWLDAKVQLTVDPLLLIHSLLVLPDADTAIPKHPFNTHTMEEAVATARWKKWADVESLRVQMETYCENGLQPWSTSKLPYETDVPDSALILRRHGLRSNLFSCLLFNELGAFNYRDQLAFAYVRDLMVPKIKINMFEFEVFEHVTVEYRHNLRPEGSQRSVKMASSRDVKGSSCDDYLLKIQCPQQYDIEGQINLRLCSGREGLCLASGEGDIGVHCTS
;
A
#
# COMPACT_ATOMS: atom_id res chain seq x y z
N MET A 1 -24.45 -20.21 6.52
CA MET A 1 -25.67 -20.94 6.12
C MET A 1 -25.88 -20.70 4.64
N LEU A 2 -26.01 -21.74 3.84
CA LEU A 2 -26.46 -21.65 2.44
C LEU A 2 -27.62 -22.64 2.33
N GLU A 3 -28.83 -22.10 2.26
CA GLU A 3 -30.04 -22.84 1.88
C GLU A 3 -29.94 -23.20 0.40
N SER A 4 -30.33 -24.44 0.10
CA SER A 4 -30.46 -25.03 -1.22
C SER A 4 -31.53 -24.32 -2.05
N HIS A 5 -31.15 -23.74 -3.18
CA HIS A 5 -32.08 -23.39 -4.24
C HIS A 5 -32.26 -24.60 -5.18
N LEU A 6 -33.37 -25.33 -4.97
CA LEU A 6 -34.01 -26.16 -5.99
C LEU A 6 -35.28 -25.42 -6.41
N HIS A 7 -35.31 -24.85 -7.61
CA HIS A 7 -36.55 -24.39 -8.23
C HIS A 7 -36.80 -25.18 -9.51
N LEU A 8 -37.96 -25.84 -9.51
CA LEU A 8 -38.60 -26.50 -10.64
C LEU A 8 -38.92 -25.50 -11.75
N SER A 9 -38.69 -25.92 -12.98
CA SER A 9 -38.99 -25.23 -14.24
C SER A 9 -40.50 -25.13 -14.52
N GLY A 10 -40.91 -23.99 -15.10
CA GLY A 10 -42.17 -23.79 -15.81
C GLY A 10 -42.00 -22.66 -16.84
N PRO A 11 -42.51 -22.79 -18.09
CA PRO A 11 -42.07 -21.96 -19.22
C PRO A 11 -42.93 -20.71 -19.41
N GLY A 12 -42.29 -19.60 -19.79
CA GLY A 12 -42.97 -18.37 -20.19
C GLY A 12 -41.96 -17.39 -20.78
N ALA A 13 -41.92 -17.34 -22.11
CA ALA A 13 -41.04 -16.51 -22.92
C ALA A 13 -41.26 -15.01 -22.68
N PHE A 14 -40.18 -14.22 -22.67
CA PHE A 14 -40.07 -12.93 -23.39
C PHE A 14 -38.59 -12.53 -23.52
N HIS A 15 -38.27 -11.90 -24.64
CA HIS A 15 -36.96 -11.61 -25.23
C HIS A 15 -36.06 -10.67 -24.40
N ASP A 16 -34.77 -11.05 -24.36
CA ASP A 16 -33.56 -10.31 -24.75
C ASP A 16 -33.35 -8.86 -24.28
N ASP A 17 -32.39 -8.67 -23.37
CA ASP A 17 -31.23 -7.80 -23.60
C ASP A 17 -30.12 -8.20 -22.61
N GLY A 18 -28.96 -8.54 -23.17
CA GLY A 18 -27.85 -9.13 -22.44
C GLY A 18 -26.92 -8.12 -21.78
N ASP A 19 -26.72 -8.28 -20.47
CA ASP A 19 -25.43 -8.10 -19.81
C ASP A 19 -25.49 -8.73 -18.41
N ASP A 20 -25.03 -9.98 -18.27
CA ASP A 20 -25.06 -10.71 -16.99
C ASP A 20 -23.66 -11.21 -16.61
N SER A 21 -22.82 -10.27 -16.18
CA SER A 21 -21.57 -10.57 -15.47
C SER A 21 -21.88 -10.79 -13.97
N SER A 22 -22.29 -12.01 -13.65
CA SER A 22 -22.59 -12.44 -12.27
C SER A 22 -21.32 -12.45 -11.39
N ASN A 23 -21.18 -11.39 -10.59
CA ASN A 23 -20.22 -11.31 -9.48
C ASN A 23 -20.65 -12.24 -8.33
N TYR A 24 -20.18 -13.48 -8.32
CA TYR A 24 -20.22 -14.32 -7.12
C TYR A 24 -19.08 -13.92 -6.17
N SER A 25 -19.37 -12.97 -5.27
CA SER A 25 -18.45 -12.62 -4.18
C SER A 25 -18.57 -13.63 -3.03
N PHE A 26 -17.45 -14.26 -2.72
CA PHE A 26 -17.25 -15.14 -1.58
C PHE A 26 -16.92 -14.29 -0.36
N SER A 27 -17.93 -13.82 0.40
CA SER A 27 -17.86 -13.38 1.82
C SER A 27 -19.22 -12.79 2.23
N GLY A 28 -20.04 -13.56 2.94
CA GLY A 28 -21.29 -13.07 3.52
C GLY A 28 -21.06 -12.22 4.78
N GLU A 29 -20.38 -11.09 4.66
CA GLU A 29 -20.46 -9.99 5.63
C GLU A 29 -21.15 -8.81 4.95
N LEU A 30 -22.48 -8.75 5.04
CA LEU A 30 -23.24 -7.57 4.69
C LEU A 30 -22.91 -6.46 5.70
N LEU A 31 -22.17 -5.45 5.25
CA LEU A 31 -22.10 -4.17 5.93
C LEU A 31 -23.46 -3.47 5.79
N PRO A 32 -24.02 -2.87 6.87
CA PRO A 32 -25.24 -2.08 6.75
C PRO A 32 -25.01 -0.89 5.80
N SER A 33 -26.09 -0.40 5.19
CA SER A 33 -26.09 0.77 4.29
C SER A 33 -25.25 1.91 4.89
N LEU A 34 -24.17 2.30 4.20
CA LEU A 34 -23.29 3.38 4.62
C LEU A 34 -24.11 4.65 4.87
N GLY A 35 -24.06 5.16 6.10
CA GLY A 35 -24.80 6.35 6.54
C GLY A 35 -25.91 6.08 7.55
N ALA A 36 -26.37 4.84 7.70
CA ALA A 36 -27.12 4.46 8.88
C ALA A 36 -26.15 4.35 10.05
N SER A 37 -25.96 5.43 10.81
CA SER A 37 -25.52 5.25 12.20
C SER A 37 -26.61 4.40 12.84
N ILE A 38 -26.35 3.11 13.04
CA ILE A 38 -27.12 2.33 14.00
C ILE A 38 -26.66 2.84 15.38
N ASN A 39 -27.05 4.08 15.69
CA ASN A 39 -27.24 4.59 17.05
C ASN A 39 -28.52 3.99 17.66
N ARG A 40 -29.03 2.88 17.10
CA ARG A 40 -29.66 1.89 17.94
C ARG A 40 -28.54 1.06 18.56
N SER A 41 -28.12 1.48 19.74
CA SER A 41 -27.94 0.49 20.81
C SER A 41 -29.29 -0.23 20.98
N ALA A 42 -29.61 -1.14 20.05
CA ALA A 42 -30.58 -2.16 20.30
C ALA A 42 -29.90 -3.03 21.33
N ASN A 43 -30.01 -2.62 22.60
CA ASN A 43 -29.68 -3.49 23.71
C ASN A 43 -30.53 -4.73 23.45
N PRO A 44 -29.91 -5.86 23.07
CA PRO A 44 -30.68 -7.06 22.83
C PRO A 44 -31.48 -7.34 24.10
N ARG A 45 -32.68 -7.92 23.94
CA ARG A 45 -33.43 -8.40 25.10
C ARG A 45 -32.49 -9.21 25.99
N LYS A 46 -32.59 -9.04 27.32
CA LYS A 46 -31.75 -9.75 28.29
C LYS A 46 -31.69 -11.23 27.91
N PHE A 47 -30.49 -11.82 27.92
CA PHE A 47 -30.20 -13.23 27.60
C PHE A 47 -30.13 -13.63 26.11
N ILE A 48 -30.13 -12.68 25.16
CA ILE A 48 -29.88 -12.97 23.73
C ILE A 48 -28.45 -12.59 23.33
N ILE A 49 -27.76 -13.54 22.70
CA ILE A 49 -26.39 -13.42 22.18
C ILE A 49 -26.45 -12.96 20.72
N LEU A 50 -25.62 -11.97 20.38
CA LEU A 50 -25.50 -11.50 19.00
C LEU A 50 -24.63 -12.48 18.18
N PRO A 51 -24.98 -12.78 16.92
CA PRO A 51 -24.21 -13.69 16.08
C PRO A 51 -22.80 -13.14 15.76
N TYR A 52 -22.58 -11.83 15.94
CA TYR A 52 -21.30 -11.15 15.72
C TYR A 52 -20.47 -10.96 17.00
N ASP A 53 -20.96 -11.43 18.16
CA ASP A 53 -20.23 -11.31 19.42
C ASP A 53 -18.89 -12.07 19.32
N PRO A 54 -17.74 -11.43 19.68
CA PRO A 54 -16.44 -12.09 19.63
C PRO A 54 -16.37 -13.37 20.47
N ARG A 55 -17.12 -13.47 21.57
CA ARG A 55 -17.17 -14.68 22.42
C ARG A 55 -17.86 -15.83 21.71
N TYR A 56 -18.98 -15.54 21.05
CA TYR A 56 -19.72 -16.55 20.28
C TYR A 56 -18.96 -16.96 19.02
N ARG A 57 -18.32 -16.01 18.31
CA ARG A 57 -17.41 -16.34 17.20
C ARG A 57 -16.24 -17.22 17.68
N ALA A 58 -15.64 -16.93 18.83
CA ALA A 58 -14.58 -17.77 19.41
C ALA A 58 -15.09 -19.18 19.77
N TRP A 59 -16.30 -19.30 20.32
CA TRP A 59 -16.96 -20.58 20.58
C TRP A 59 -17.20 -21.38 19.29
N GLN A 60 -17.73 -20.75 18.24
CA GLN A 60 -17.90 -21.38 16.93
C GLN A 60 -16.56 -21.83 16.32
N MET A 61 -15.52 -20.99 16.40
CA MET A 61 -14.17 -21.35 15.95
C MET A 61 -13.56 -22.50 16.76
N PHE A 62 -13.89 -22.60 18.05
CA PHE A 62 -13.52 -23.74 18.91
C PHE A 62 -14.25 -25.01 18.49
N LEU A 63 -15.53 -24.96 18.12
CA LEU A 63 -16.30 -26.14 17.69
C LEU A 63 -15.82 -26.74 16.35
N ILE A 64 -15.30 -25.93 15.43
CA ILE A 64 -14.81 -26.41 14.12
C ILE A 64 -13.81 -27.57 14.23
N PRO A 65 -12.69 -27.48 14.98
CA PRO A 65 -11.75 -28.59 15.12
C PRO A 65 -12.38 -29.81 15.83
N LEU A 66 -13.35 -29.61 16.73
CA LEU A 66 -14.09 -30.72 17.36
C LEU A 66 -14.95 -31.47 16.33
N VAL A 67 -15.60 -30.76 15.40
CA VAL A 67 -16.35 -31.37 14.30
C VAL A 67 -15.42 -32.14 13.36
N ILE A 68 -14.26 -31.59 13.02
CA ILE A 68 -13.26 -32.27 12.17
C ILE A 68 -12.77 -33.55 12.84
N TYR A 69 -12.44 -33.49 14.12
CA TYR A 69 -12.04 -34.67 14.89
C TYR A 69 -13.14 -35.74 14.91
N SER A 70 -14.37 -35.35 15.21
CA SER A 70 -15.52 -36.27 15.26
C SER A 70 -15.80 -36.89 13.89
N ALA A 71 -15.68 -36.12 12.81
CA ALA A 71 -15.87 -36.62 11.46
C ALA A 71 -14.79 -37.63 11.08
N TRP A 72 -13.53 -37.38 11.44
CA TRP A 72 -12.43 -38.30 11.15
C TRP A 72 -12.50 -39.61 11.95
N ILE A 73 -12.80 -39.53 13.24
CA ILE A 73 -12.82 -40.72 14.12
C ILE A 73 -14.01 -41.64 13.84
N CYS A 74 -15.17 -41.10 13.45
CA CYS A 74 -16.39 -41.90 13.33
C CYS A 74 -16.30 -43.08 12.31
N PRO A 75 -15.84 -42.89 11.05
CA PRO A 75 -15.64 -44.01 10.13
C PRO A 75 -14.50 -44.95 10.56
N PHE A 76 -13.46 -44.39 11.17
CA PHE A 76 -12.31 -45.15 11.64
C PHE A 76 -12.68 -46.10 12.80
N GLU A 77 -13.48 -45.62 13.75
CA GLU A 77 -14.01 -46.39 14.86
C GLU A 77 -14.91 -47.53 14.35
N LEU A 78 -15.82 -47.23 13.43
CA LEU A 78 -16.75 -48.20 12.85
C LEU A 78 -15.99 -49.36 12.17
N ALA A 79 -14.94 -49.06 11.42
CA ALA A 79 -14.23 -50.03 10.58
C ALA A 79 -13.11 -50.78 11.30
N PHE A 80 -12.28 -50.08 12.07
CA PHE A 80 -11.03 -50.65 12.61
C PHE A 80 -11.11 -51.04 14.10
N LEU A 81 -12.06 -50.47 14.87
CA LEU A 81 -12.15 -50.69 16.31
C LEU A 81 -13.36 -51.57 16.68
N ARG A 82 -13.09 -52.80 17.16
CA ARG A 82 -14.14 -53.71 17.63
C ARG A 82 -14.74 -53.25 18.97
N TYR A 83 -13.90 -52.77 19.90
CA TYR A 83 -14.29 -52.19 21.19
C TYR A 83 -13.54 -50.87 21.42
N LEU A 84 -14.21 -49.87 22.00
CA LEU A 84 -13.55 -48.63 22.39
C LEU A 84 -12.73 -48.85 23.66
N PRO A 85 -11.45 -48.44 23.66
CA PRO A 85 -10.70 -48.28 24.90
C PRO A 85 -11.42 -47.29 25.82
N SER A 86 -11.44 -47.55 27.13
CA SER A 86 -12.14 -46.70 28.11
C SER A 86 -11.74 -45.22 27.98
N LYS A 87 -10.46 -44.93 27.68
CA LYS A 87 -9.95 -43.58 27.46
C LYS A 87 -10.60 -42.86 26.27
N LEU A 88 -10.87 -43.57 25.17
CA LEU A 88 -11.49 -42.99 23.97
C LEU A 88 -12.99 -42.72 24.21
N LEU A 89 -13.65 -43.61 24.96
CA LEU A 89 -15.06 -43.44 25.37
C LEU A 89 -15.27 -42.20 26.26
N TRP A 90 -14.35 -41.95 27.20
CA TRP A 90 -14.36 -40.71 28.00
C TRP A 90 -14.20 -39.46 27.13
N LEU A 91 -13.27 -39.48 26.17
CA LEU A 91 -13.03 -38.37 25.25
C LEU A 91 -14.27 -38.08 24.37
N GLU A 92 -14.94 -39.10 23.88
CA GLU A 92 -16.17 -38.95 23.08
C GLU A 92 -17.33 -38.35 23.88
N ASN A 93 -17.50 -38.76 25.14
CA ASN A 93 -18.54 -38.20 26.01
C ASN A 93 -18.28 -36.73 26.32
N ILE A 94 -17.02 -36.32 26.50
CA ILE A 94 -16.63 -34.91 26.65
C ILE A 94 -16.98 -34.11 25.39
N LEU A 95 -16.67 -34.65 24.21
CA LEU A 95 -17.00 -33.99 22.93
C LEU A 95 -18.51 -33.83 22.73
N ASN A 96 -19.30 -34.87 23.00
CA ASN A 96 -20.76 -34.81 22.95
C ASN A 96 -21.34 -33.78 23.92
N SER A 97 -20.70 -33.56 25.07
CA SER A 97 -21.11 -32.53 26.04
C SER A 97 -20.94 -31.11 25.47
N PHE A 98 -19.85 -30.83 24.75
CA PHE A 98 -19.66 -29.53 24.09
C PHE A 98 -20.72 -29.26 23.00
N PHE A 99 -21.11 -30.27 22.23
CA PHE A 99 -22.19 -30.14 21.25
C PHE A 99 -23.57 -29.98 21.90
N ALA A 100 -23.81 -30.65 23.03
CA ALA A 100 -25.05 -30.44 23.80
C ALA A 100 -25.15 -29.00 24.34
N ILE A 101 -24.03 -28.42 24.80
CA ILE A 101 -23.96 -27.01 25.20
C ILE A 101 -24.26 -26.09 24.01
N ASP A 102 -23.77 -26.42 22.80
CA ASP A 102 -24.02 -25.62 21.60
C ASP A 102 -25.51 -25.62 21.18
N ILE A 103 -26.20 -26.77 21.29
CA ILE A 103 -27.65 -26.86 21.06
C ILE A 103 -28.39 -25.90 22.01
N LEU A 104 -28.04 -25.90 23.29
CA LEU A 104 -28.64 -24.99 24.28
C LEU A 104 -28.33 -23.52 23.95
N LEU A 105 -27.08 -23.23 23.58
CA LEU A 105 -26.64 -21.88 23.26
C LEU A 105 -27.32 -21.33 22.00
N THR A 106 -27.61 -22.19 21.02
CA THR A 106 -28.27 -21.82 19.75
C THR A 106 -29.69 -21.26 19.95
N PHE A 107 -30.41 -21.67 20.99
CA PHE A 107 -31.71 -21.08 21.35
C PHE A 107 -31.62 -19.62 21.80
N PHE A 108 -30.43 -19.16 22.21
CA PHE A 108 -30.18 -17.80 22.68
C PHE A 108 -29.50 -16.93 21.62
N VAL A 109 -29.24 -17.44 20.41
CA VAL A 109 -28.54 -16.68 19.36
C VAL A 109 -29.52 -16.01 18.42
N ALA A 110 -29.41 -14.69 18.28
CA ALA A 110 -30.20 -13.93 17.32
C ALA A 110 -29.79 -14.29 15.88
N TYR A 111 -30.74 -14.19 14.95
CA TYR A 111 -30.50 -14.46 13.53
C TYR A 111 -30.89 -13.25 12.66
N LEU A 112 -30.31 -13.18 11.46
CA LEU A 112 -30.75 -12.22 10.44
C LEU A 112 -31.89 -12.82 9.63
N ASP A 113 -33.03 -12.12 9.56
CA ASP A 113 -34.15 -12.53 8.71
C ASP A 113 -33.81 -12.27 7.23
N PRO A 114 -33.83 -13.28 6.34
CA PRO A 114 -33.45 -13.10 4.95
C PRO A 114 -34.38 -12.17 4.16
N ARG A 115 -35.60 -11.90 4.64
CA ARG A 115 -36.55 -11.00 3.96
C ARG A 115 -36.40 -9.54 4.39
N SER A 116 -36.31 -9.29 5.70
CA SER A 116 -36.19 -7.93 6.24
C SER A 116 -34.74 -7.46 6.41
N TYR A 117 -33.77 -8.37 6.38
CA TYR A 117 -32.36 -8.14 6.74
C TYR A 117 -32.16 -7.50 8.13
N LEU A 118 -33.19 -7.52 8.96
CA LEU A 118 -33.15 -7.04 10.33
C LEU A 118 -32.78 -8.18 11.27
N LEU A 119 -32.07 -7.83 12.34
CA LEU A 119 -31.75 -8.74 13.41
C LEU A 119 -33.05 -9.09 14.17
N VAL A 120 -33.38 -10.38 14.24
CA VAL A 120 -34.51 -10.89 15.01
C VAL A 120 -33.99 -11.42 16.35
N ASP A 121 -34.45 -10.81 17.44
CA ASP A 121 -34.06 -11.12 18.82
C ASP A 121 -35.20 -11.72 19.66
N ASP A 122 -36.33 -12.09 19.04
CA ASP A 122 -37.48 -12.71 19.70
C ASP A 122 -37.23 -14.22 19.98
N PRO A 123 -37.13 -14.65 21.26
CA PRO A 123 -36.83 -16.04 21.61
C PRO A 123 -37.83 -17.04 21.02
N LYS A 124 -39.11 -16.66 20.88
CA LYS A 124 -40.14 -17.55 20.33
C LYS A 124 -39.90 -17.85 18.85
N ARG A 125 -39.48 -16.84 18.10
CA ARG A 125 -39.15 -16.98 16.67
C ARG A 125 -37.84 -17.72 16.45
N ILE A 126 -36.85 -17.47 17.30
CA ILE A 126 -35.57 -18.20 17.31
C ILE A 126 -35.82 -19.70 17.56
N ALA A 127 -36.56 -20.03 18.63
CA ALA A 127 -36.90 -21.41 18.96
C ALA A 127 -37.72 -22.08 17.85
N ALA A 128 -38.77 -21.44 17.34
CA ALA A 128 -39.59 -22.00 16.26
C ALA A 128 -38.77 -22.27 14.99
N ARG A 129 -37.87 -21.36 14.60
CA ARG A 129 -36.98 -21.55 13.46
C ARG A 129 -36.03 -22.72 13.69
N TYR A 130 -35.40 -22.80 14.86
CA TYR A 130 -34.43 -23.86 15.14
C TYR A 130 -35.10 -25.25 15.24
N LEU A 131 -36.22 -25.34 15.96
CA LEU A 131 -37.04 -26.56 16.09
C LEU A 131 -37.55 -27.09 14.74
N SER A 132 -37.89 -26.19 13.82
CA SER A 132 -38.39 -26.57 12.49
C SER A 132 -37.30 -26.96 11.48
N SER A 133 -36.02 -26.63 11.72
CA SER A 133 -34.96 -26.77 10.72
C SER A 133 -33.92 -27.82 11.08
N TRP A 134 -33.10 -27.56 12.10
CA TRP A 134 -31.87 -28.34 12.35
C TRP A 134 -31.91 -29.13 13.66
N PHE A 135 -32.80 -28.77 14.59
CA PHE A 135 -32.83 -29.31 15.95
C PHE A 135 -32.89 -30.84 16.03
N ILE A 136 -33.74 -31.49 15.22
CA ILE A 136 -33.89 -32.95 15.25
C ILE A 136 -32.57 -33.64 14.88
N PHE A 137 -31.90 -33.14 13.83
CA PHE A 137 -30.62 -33.71 13.39
C PHE A 137 -29.49 -33.43 14.39
N ASP A 138 -29.45 -32.23 14.99
CA ASP A 138 -28.45 -31.89 16.00
C ASP A 138 -28.61 -32.76 17.25
N ILE A 139 -29.84 -33.02 17.70
CA ILE A 139 -30.13 -33.94 18.81
C ILE A 139 -29.71 -35.37 18.46
N LEU A 140 -30.18 -35.91 17.33
CA LEU A 140 -29.88 -37.28 16.95
C LEU A 140 -28.38 -37.50 16.76
N SER A 141 -27.62 -36.49 16.32
CA SER A 141 -26.16 -36.57 16.23
C SER A 141 -25.44 -36.52 17.59
N THR A 142 -26.08 -35.99 18.65
CA THR A 142 -25.48 -35.73 19.96
C THR A 142 -25.77 -36.83 20.99
N VAL A 143 -26.81 -37.63 20.77
CA VAL A 143 -27.15 -38.76 21.66
C VAL A 143 -26.02 -39.81 21.65
N PRO A 144 -25.48 -40.20 22.82
CA PRO A 144 -24.40 -41.18 22.91
C PRO A 144 -24.96 -42.62 22.87
N PHE A 145 -25.46 -43.06 21.71
CA PHE A 145 -26.14 -44.36 21.54
C PHE A 145 -25.30 -45.56 21.99
N GLN A 146 -23.99 -45.52 21.82
CA GLN A 146 -23.08 -46.59 22.23
C GLN A 146 -22.86 -46.69 23.74
N ALA A 147 -22.82 -45.56 24.45
CA ALA A 147 -22.76 -45.55 25.91
C ALA A 147 -24.07 -46.06 26.52
N ILE A 148 -25.20 -45.73 25.89
CA ILE A 148 -26.52 -46.24 26.26
C ILE A 148 -26.61 -47.75 26.02
N SER A 149 -26.17 -48.25 24.86
CA SER A 149 -26.16 -49.69 24.56
C SER A 149 -25.31 -50.50 25.55
N PHE A 150 -24.18 -49.96 26.02
CA PHE A 150 -23.35 -50.60 27.04
C PHE A 150 -24.04 -50.64 28.42
N LEU A 151 -24.85 -49.64 28.76
CA LEU A 151 -25.59 -49.56 30.02
C LEU A 151 -26.85 -50.44 30.05
N PHE A 152 -27.47 -50.73 28.91
CA PHE A 152 -28.74 -51.47 28.80
C PHE A 152 -28.59 -52.96 28.44
N GLU A 153 -27.37 -53.51 28.50
CA GLU A 153 -27.06 -54.96 28.39
C GLU A 153 -27.75 -55.70 27.22
N SER A 154 -27.97 -55.01 26.09
CA SER A 154 -28.57 -55.62 24.88
C SER A 154 -27.47 -56.15 23.95
N ASN A 155 -27.31 -57.47 23.86
CA ASN A 155 -26.26 -58.08 23.03
C ASN A 155 -26.61 -58.19 21.54
N ASP A 156 -27.88 -58.00 21.16
CA ASP A 156 -28.34 -58.47 19.83
C ASP A 156 -28.19 -57.45 18.67
N ASN A 157 -27.89 -56.16 18.93
CA ASN A 157 -27.85 -55.12 17.87
C ASN A 157 -26.65 -54.15 17.93
N VAL A 158 -25.47 -54.63 18.33
CA VAL A 158 -24.23 -53.81 18.46
C VAL A 158 -23.87 -53.05 17.16
N LEU A 159 -24.11 -53.66 15.99
CA LEU A 159 -23.83 -53.03 14.69
C LEU A 159 -24.79 -51.88 14.38
N GLY A 160 -26.08 -52.02 14.69
CA GLY A 160 -27.09 -50.98 14.47
C GLY A 160 -26.78 -49.71 15.28
N PHE A 161 -26.38 -49.87 16.55
CA PHE A 161 -25.98 -48.74 17.39
C PHE A 161 -24.69 -48.05 16.91
N LYS A 162 -23.72 -48.80 16.36
CA LYS A 162 -22.53 -48.21 15.73
C LYS A 162 -22.86 -47.47 14.43
N ILE A 163 -23.81 -47.95 13.64
CA ILE A 163 -24.28 -47.25 12.43
C ILE A 163 -25.01 -45.95 12.80
N LEU A 164 -25.78 -45.93 13.89
CA LEU A 164 -26.42 -44.70 14.39
C LEU A 164 -25.42 -43.61 14.79
N ASN A 165 -24.20 -43.97 15.25
CA ASN A 165 -23.15 -42.99 15.51
C ASN A 165 -22.70 -42.24 14.24
N MET A 166 -22.92 -42.78 13.03
CA MET A 166 -22.62 -42.11 11.76
C MET A 166 -23.49 -40.87 11.52
N LEU A 167 -24.58 -40.69 12.28
CA LEU A 167 -25.36 -39.44 12.30
C LEU A 167 -24.50 -38.23 12.75
N ARG A 168 -23.36 -38.46 13.43
CA ARG A 168 -22.38 -37.41 13.75
C ARG A 168 -21.74 -36.77 12.52
N LEU A 169 -21.70 -37.47 11.38
CA LEU A 169 -21.16 -36.95 10.13
C LEU A 169 -22.02 -35.84 9.51
N TRP A 170 -23.30 -35.75 9.90
CA TRP A 170 -24.19 -34.64 9.54
C TRP A 170 -23.61 -33.26 9.92
N ARG A 171 -22.79 -33.22 10.98
CA ARG A 171 -22.13 -32.00 11.46
C ARG A 171 -21.11 -31.47 10.44
N LEU A 172 -20.61 -32.32 9.56
CA LEU A 172 -19.66 -31.96 8.52
C LEU A 172 -20.42 -31.56 7.24
N ARG A 173 -20.63 -30.24 7.04
CA ARG A 173 -21.43 -29.74 5.92
C ARG A 173 -20.67 -29.61 4.59
N ARG A 174 -19.34 -29.81 4.57
CA ARG A 174 -18.48 -29.82 3.37
C ARG A 174 -17.21 -30.61 3.64
N VAL A 175 -16.70 -31.32 2.63
CA VAL A 175 -15.27 -31.49 2.24
C VAL A 175 -15.12 -32.78 1.42
N THR A 176 -14.45 -32.67 0.27
CA THR A 176 -14.15 -33.76 -0.67
C THR A 176 -13.07 -34.73 -0.15
N VAL A 177 -12.15 -34.25 0.69
CA VAL A 177 -11.09 -35.06 1.36
C VAL A 177 -11.68 -36.12 2.30
N PHE A 178 -12.92 -35.92 2.76
CA PHE A 178 -13.62 -36.86 3.63
C PHE A 178 -14.11 -38.12 2.89
N ALA A 179 -14.32 -38.03 1.57
CA ALA A 179 -14.79 -39.15 0.77
C ALA A 179 -13.77 -40.29 0.72
N VAL A 180 -12.47 -39.97 0.55
CA VAL A 180 -11.38 -40.96 0.53
C VAL A 180 -11.30 -41.73 1.85
N HIS A 181 -11.33 -40.99 2.96
CA HIS A 181 -11.27 -41.58 4.30
C HIS A 181 -12.45 -42.50 4.58
N CYS A 182 -13.67 -42.04 4.26
CA CYS A 182 -14.87 -42.83 4.44
C CYS A 182 -14.86 -44.09 3.59
N ALA A 183 -14.58 -43.96 2.29
CA ALA A 183 -14.62 -45.08 1.36
C ALA A 183 -13.58 -46.15 1.71
N GLY A 184 -12.36 -45.75 2.08
CA GLY A 184 -11.34 -46.68 2.57
C GLY A 184 -11.78 -47.41 3.85
N CYS A 185 -12.37 -46.71 4.82
CA CYS A 185 -12.88 -47.33 6.04
C CYS A 185 -14.05 -48.28 5.75
N PHE A 186 -15.01 -47.89 4.91
CA PHE A 186 -16.15 -48.74 4.56
C PHE A 186 -15.73 -49.99 3.77
N ASN A 187 -14.80 -49.86 2.83
CA ASN A 187 -14.33 -51.02 2.07
C ASN A 187 -13.53 -52.01 2.96
N TYR A 188 -12.76 -51.51 3.92
CA TYR A 188 -12.12 -52.36 4.93
C TYR A 188 -13.17 -53.04 5.83
N LEU A 189 -14.25 -52.35 6.19
CA LEU A 189 -15.34 -52.93 6.99
C LEU A 189 -16.03 -54.09 6.27
N ILE A 190 -16.31 -53.95 4.97
CA ILE A 190 -16.88 -55.02 4.14
C ILE A 190 -15.94 -56.24 4.14
N ALA A 191 -14.63 -56.02 3.91
CA ALA A 191 -13.64 -57.08 3.90
C ALA A 191 -13.46 -57.77 5.28
N ASP A 192 -13.45 -57.04 6.41
CA ASP A 192 -13.33 -57.67 7.73
C ASP A 192 -14.57 -58.49 8.12
N ARG A 193 -15.76 -58.11 7.63
CA ARG A 193 -17.03 -58.79 7.95
C ARG A 193 -17.35 -59.97 7.03
N TYR A 194 -16.70 -60.07 5.88
CA TYR A 194 -16.92 -61.17 4.96
C TYR A 194 -16.46 -62.53 5.56
N PRO A 195 -17.24 -63.62 5.39
CA PRO A 195 -16.93 -64.91 6.02
C PRO A 195 -15.59 -65.52 5.58
N ASN A 196 -15.25 -65.38 4.29
CA ASN A 196 -14.04 -65.97 3.69
C ASN A 196 -12.95 -64.89 3.49
N PRO A 197 -11.94 -64.78 4.38
CA PRO A 197 -11.00 -63.67 4.35
C PRO A 197 -10.15 -63.64 3.06
N THR A 198 -9.89 -64.78 2.43
CA THR A 198 -9.07 -64.87 1.21
C THR A 198 -9.79 -64.40 -0.06
N ARG A 199 -11.12 -64.26 -0.05
CA ARG A 199 -11.94 -63.78 -1.17
C ARG A 199 -12.40 -62.34 -0.94
N THR A 200 -11.45 -61.47 -0.62
CA THR A 200 -11.64 -60.03 -0.41
C THR A 200 -10.50 -59.27 -1.07
N TRP A 201 -10.71 -58.01 -1.42
CA TRP A 201 -9.71 -57.17 -2.08
C TRP A 201 -8.35 -57.09 -1.35
N ILE A 202 -8.36 -57.09 -0.01
CA ILE A 202 -7.15 -57.05 0.81
C ILE A 202 -6.61 -58.45 1.11
N GLY A 203 -7.49 -59.44 1.29
CA GLY A 203 -7.11 -60.79 1.67
C GLY A 203 -6.50 -61.62 0.54
N ALA A 204 -6.82 -61.28 -0.71
CA ALA A 204 -6.16 -61.85 -1.89
C ALA A 204 -4.68 -61.44 -1.97
N ALA A 205 -4.38 -60.18 -1.65
CA ALA A 205 -3.01 -59.67 -1.59
C ALA A 205 -2.28 -60.05 -0.28
N MET A 206 -3.00 -60.09 0.84
CA MET A 206 -2.46 -60.34 2.19
C MET A 206 -3.36 -61.29 2.98
N GLN A 207 -3.04 -62.59 2.95
CA GLN A 207 -3.84 -63.65 3.60
C GLN A 207 -4.06 -63.42 5.11
N ASP A 208 -3.05 -62.90 5.83
CA ASP A 208 -3.10 -62.63 7.27
C ASP A 208 -3.38 -61.16 7.64
N PHE A 209 -4.17 -60.42 6.83
CA PHE A 209 -4.40 -59.00 7.09
C PHE A 209 -5.01 -58.71 8.47
N ARG A 210 -5.82 -59.63 9.03
CA ARG A 210 -6.46 -59.51 10.35
C ARG A 210 -5.51 -59.60 11.55
N SER A 211 -4.26 -60.01 11.38
CA SER A 211 -3.24 -60.05 12.45
C SER A 211 -2.23 -58.91 12.37
N ARG A 212 -2.19 -58.18 11.25
CA ARG A 212 -1.25 -57.07 11.00
C ARG A 212 -1.54 -55.84 11.85
N SER A 213 -0.58 -54.93 11.97
CA SER A 213 -0.78 -53.67 12.71
C SER A 213 -1.94 -52.84 12.12
N LEU A 214 -2.64 -52.07 12.97
CA LEU A 214 -3.71 -51.16 12.54
C LEU A 214 -3.23 -50.16 11.49
N TRP A 215 -1.99 -49.68 11.63
CA TRP A 215 -1.37 -48.74 10.69
C TRP A 215 -1.27 -49.33 9.29
N THR A 216 -0.80 -50.58 9.16
CA THR A 216 -0.69 -51.25 7.86
C THR A 216 -2.06 -51.37 7.19
N ARG A 217 -3.09 -51.82 7.93
CA ARG A 217 -4.43 -52.00 7.37
C ARG A 217 -5.05 -50.68 6.93
N TYR A 218 -4.91 -49.65 7.76
CA TYR A 218 -5.42 -48.31 7.46
C TYR A 218 -4.73 -47.69 6.24
N VAL A 219 -3.39 -47.74 6.17
CA VAL A 219 -2.64 -47.21 5.01
C VAL A 219 -3.01 -47.95 3.73
N THR A 220 -3.16 -49.28 3.76
CA THR A 220 -3.59 -50.06 2.59
C THR A 220 -5.01 -49.68 2.14
N ALA A 221 -5.94 -49.47 3.07
CA ALA A 221 -7.31 -49.03 2.75
C ALA A 221 -7.36 -47.61 2.17
N MET A 222 -6.55 -46.69 2.70
CA MET A 222 -6.43 -45.34 2.16
C MET A 222 -5.77 -45.33 0.77
N TYR A 223 -4.76 -46.18 0.57
CA TYR A 223 -4.10 -46.35 -0.72
C TYR A 223 -5.09 -46.82 -1.78
N TRP A 224 -5.86 -47.88 -1.50
CA TRP A 224 -6.91 -48.37 -2.40
C TRP A 224 -7.96 -47.28 -2.72
N SER A 225 -8.45 -46.55 -1.72
CA SER A 225 -9.47 -45.51 -1.95
C SER A 225 -8.93 -44.33 -2.76
N MET A 226 -7.66 -43.95 -2.56
CA MET A 226 -7.01 -42.86 -3.29
C MET A 226 -6.74 -43.25 -4.75
N THR A 227 -6.25 -44.46 -5.02
CA THR A 227 -5.96 -44.92 -6.40
C THR A 227 -7.20 -45.05 -7.26
N THR A 228 -8.34 -45.39 -6.64
CA THR A 228 -9.65 -45.41 -7.31
C THR A 228 -10.20 -44.00 -7.53
N LEU A 229 -10.14 -43.11 -6.52
CA LEU A 229 -10.58 -41.71 -6.67
C LEU A 229 -9.81 -40.96 -7.75
N THR A 230 -8.48 -41.12 -7.80
CA THR A 230 -7.63 -40.49 -8.83
C THR A 230 -7.65 -41.25 -10.15
N THR A 231 -8.55 -42.23 -10.30
CA THR A 231 -8.73 -43.05 -11.51
C THR A 231 -7.42 -43.64 -12.04
N THR A 232 -6.48 -43.96 -11.14
CA THR A 232 -5.16 -44.51 -11.50
C THR A 232 -5.23 -46.02 -11.68
N GLY A 233 -5.91 -46.72 -10.75
CA GLY A 233 -6.29 -48.13 -10.90
C GLY A 233 -5.16 -49.09 -11.29
N TYR A 234 -4.13 -49.23 -10.44
CA TYR A 234 -3.00 -50.14 -10.72
C TYR A 234 -3.41 -51.62 -10.88
N GLY A 235 -4.53 -52.03 -10.28
CA GLY A 235 -5.08 -53.39 -10.38
C GLY A 235 -4.52 -54.37 -9.34
N ASP A 236 -3.60 -53.91 -8.49
CA ASP A 236 -3.00 -54.67 -7.39
C ASP A 236 -3.99 -54.96 -6.24
N LEU A 237 -5.00 -54.10 -6.07
CA LEU A 237 -6.08 -54.25 -5.11
C LEU A 237 -7.43 -54.06 -5.84
N HIS A 238 -8.21 -55.14 -5.98
CA HIS A 238 -9.49 -55.14 -6.69
C HIS A 238 -10.51 -56.04 -5.99
N ALA A 239 -11.80 -55.77 -6.17
CA ALA A 239 -12.88 -56.56 -5.58
C ALA A 239 -12.91 -58.00 -6.12
N GLU A 240 -13.05 -58.96 -5.19
CA GLU A 240 -13.11 -60.41 -5.48
C GLU A 240 -14.48 -61.02 -5.19
N ASN A 241 -15.30 -60.32 -4.40
CA ASN A 241 -16.64 -60.75 -4.03
C ASN A 241 -17.71 -59.78 -4.56
N THR A 242 -18.93 -60.27 -4.69
CA THR A 242 -20.04 -59.51 -5.29
C THR A 242 -20.43 -58.29 -4.46
N GLU A 243 -20.22 -58.31 -3.14
CA GLU A 243 -20.54 -57.19 -2.24
C GLU A 243 -19.57 -56.01 -2.44
N GLU A 244 -18.26 -56.29 -2.52
CA GLU A 244 -17.21 -55.33 -2.86
C GLU A 244 -17.41 -54.80 -4.29
N MET A 245 -17.73 -55.67 -5.26
CA MET A 245 -17.99 -55.23 -6.64
C MET A 245 -19.16 -54.24 -6.73
N LEU A 246 -20.24 -54.47 -5.97
CA LEU A 246 -21.36 -53.54 -5.91
C LEU A 246 -20.96 -52.20 -5.27
N PHE A 247 -20.19 -52.24 -4.17
CA PHE A 247 -19.68 -51.03 -3.53
C PHE A 247 -18.78 -50.23 -4.48
N ASP A 248 -17.87 -50.90 -5.18
CA ASP A 248 -16.93 -50.29 -6.12
C ASP A 248 -17.66 -49.61 -7.29
N ILE A 249 -18.75 -50.21 -7.80
CA ILE A 249 -19.59 -49.57 -8.84
C ILE A 249 -20.14 -48.23 -8.35
N PHE A 250 -20.72 -48.19 -7.15
CA PHE A 250 -21.26 -46.95 -6.60
C PHE A 250 -20.16 -45.92 -6.31
N TYR A 251 -19.02 -46.37 -5.79
CA TYR A 251 -17.91 -45.50 -5.48
C TYR A 251 -17.27 -44.90 -6.74
N MET A 252 -17.04 -45.69 -7.79
CA MET A 252 -16.55 -45.19 -9.08
C MET A 252 -17.50 -44.19 -9.75
N LEU A 253 -18.82 -44.40 -9.66
CA LEU A 253 -19.81 -43.43 -10.15
C LEU A 253 -19.76 -42.11 -9.37
N PHE A 254 -19.61 -42.19 -8.05
CA PHE A 254 -19.41 -41.02 -7.19
C PHE A 254 -18.10 -40.28 -7.53
N ASP A 255 -17.00 -41.00 -7.72
CA ASP A 255 -15.69 -40.44 -8.04
C ASP A 255 -15.68 -39.71 -9.39
N LEU A 256 -16.42 -40.23 -10.39
CA LEU A 256 -16.61 -39.57 -11.67
C LEU A 256 -17.34 -38.23 -11.50
N ALA A 257 -18.42 -38.21 -10.72
CA ALA A 257 -19.16 -36.98 -10.44
C ALA A 257 -18.31 -35.96 -9.66
N LEU A 258 -17.55 -36.43 -8.66
CA LEU A 258 -16.69 -35.60 -7.84
C LEU A 258 -15.54 -34.99 -8.63
N THR A 259 -14.89 -35.78 -9.48
CA THR A 259 -13.79 -35.32 -10.34
C THR A 259 -14.28 -34.27 -11.34
N SER A 260 -15.44 -34.49 -11.96
CA SER A 260 -16.09 -33.51 -12.83
C SER A 260 -16.39 -32.18 -12.10
N TYR A 261 -16.92 -32.26 -10.88
CA TYR A 261 -17.17 -31.08 -10.04
C TYR A 261 -15.89 -30.31 -9.70
N ILE A 262 -14.80 -31.02 -9.35
CA ILE A 262 -13.51 -30.38 -9.04
C ILE A 262 -12.94 -29.68 -10.28
N ILE A 263 -12.95 -30.36 -11.42
CA ILE A 263 -12.47 -29.79 -12.70
C ILE A 263 -13.30 -28.55 -13.08
N GLY A 264 -14.62 -28.61 -12.93
CA GLY A 264 -15.52 -27.48 -13.22
C GLY A 264 -15.20 -26.24 -12.37
N ASN A 265 -15.01 -26.40 -11.06
CA ASN A 265 -14.65 -25.29 -10.17
C ASN A 265 -13.24 -24.73 -10.45
N MET A 266 -12.27 -25.61 -10.74
CA MET A 266 -10.92 -25.16 -11.11
C MET A 266 -10.95 -24.38 -12.43
N THR A 267 -11.76 -24.83 -13.40
CA THR A 267 -11.95 -24.13 -14.68
C THR A 267 -12.54 -22.74 -14.46
N ASN A 268 -13.59 -22.63 -13.66
CA ASN A 268 -14.19 -21.33 -13.33
C ASN A 268 -13.18 -20.40 -12.66
N LEU A 269 -12.39 -20.89 -11.70
CA LEU A 269 -11.36 -20.09 -11.04
C LEU A 269 -10.29 -19.59 -12.02
N ILE A 270 -9.85 -20.43 -12.95
CA ILE A 270 -8.86 -20.07 -13.99
C ILE A 270 -9.45 -19.04 -14.96
N VAL A 271 -10.69 -19.24 -15.41
CA VAL A 271 -11.39 -18.31 -16.31
C VAL A 271 -11.52 -16.93 -15.66
N HIS A 272 -11.97 -16.87 -14.40
CA HIS A 272 -12.06 -15.60 -13.68
C HIS A 272 -10.69 -14.97 -13.42
N GLY A 273 -9.69 -15.76 -13.05
CA GLY A 273 -8.33 -15.28 -12.82
C GLY A 273 -7.66 -14.68 -14.06
N THR A 274 -8.09 -15.09 -15.27
CA THR A 274 -7.51 -14.65 -16.54
C THR A 274 -8.40 -13.73 -17.38
N SER A 275 -9.65 -13.47 -16.94
CA SER A 275 -10.64 -12.71 -17.69
C SER A 275 -10.14 -11.33 -18.15
N ARG A 276 -9.46 -10.57 -17.29
CA ARG A 276 -8.91 -9.24 -17.63
C ARG A 276 -7.91 -9.30 -18.79
N THR A 277 -6.94 -10.20 -18.71
CA THR A 277 -5.91 -10.35 -19.74
C THR A 277 -6.49 -10.88 -21.04
N ARG A 278 -7.52 -11.74 -20.95
CA ARG A 278 -8.27 -12.22 -22.10
C ARG A 278 -8.97 -11.06 -22.83
N ASN A 279 -9.78 -10.26 -22.13
CA ASN A 279 -10.51 -9.13 -22.73
C ASN A 279 -9.57 -8.12 -23.42
N PHE A 280 -8.41 -7.85 -22.81
CA PHE A 280 -7.37 -7.02 -23.43
C PHE A 280 -6.83 -7.63 -24.72
N ARG A 281 -6.48 -8.91 -24.71
CA ARG A 281 -5.98 -9.62 -25.90
C ARG A 281 -7.03 -9.66 -27.00
N ASP A 282 -8.29 -9.90 -26.65
CA ASP A 282 -9.41 -9.90 -27.60
C ASP A 282 -9.59 -8.52 -28.24
N THR A 283 -9.51 -7.43 -27.44
CA THR A 283 -9.57 -6.05 -27.95
C THR A 283 -8.41 -5.72 -28.90
N VAL A 284 -7.18 -6.10 -28.53
CA VAL A 284 -5.98 -5.91 -29.37
C VAL A 284 -6.09 -6.69 -30.67
N GLN A 285 -6.62 -7.92 -30.62
CA GLN A 285 -6.83 -8.76 -31.78
C GLN A 285 -7.86 -8.13 -32.73
N SER A 286 -9.04 -7.75 -32.23
CA SER A 286 -10.08 -7.10 -33.04
C SER A 286 -9.59 -5.79 -33.67
N ALA A 287 -8.82 -4.99 -32.94
CA ALA A 287 -8.22 -3.76 -33.48
C ALA A 287 -7.18 -4.06 -34.59
N SER A 288 -6.36 -5.10 -34.41
CA SER A 288 -5.38 -5.52 -35.43
C SER A 288 -6.07 -6.06 -36.68
N GLU A 289 -7.15 -6.81 -36.53
CA GLU A 289 -7.98 -7.33 -37.63
C GLU A 289 -8.67 -6.20 -38.39
N PHE A 290 -9.23 -5.22 -37.68
CA PHE A 290 -9.81 -4.02 -38.28
C PHE A 290 -8.78 -3.25 -39.12
N ALA A 291 -7.57 -3.05 -38.59
CA ALA A 291 -6.50 -2.38 -39.32
C ALA A 291 -6.06 -3.15 -40.57
N ALA A 292 -6.00 -4.48 -40.49
CA ALA A 292 -5.63 -5.34 -41.62
C ALA A 292 -6.71 -5.34 -42.70
N ARG A 293 -7.99 -5.49 -42.31
CA ARG A 293 -9.14 -5.52 -43.23
C ARG A 293 -9.26 -4.23 -44.04
N ASN A 294 -9.00 -3.09 -43.40
CA ASN A 294 -9.07 -1.77 -44.03
C ASN A 294 -7.73 -1.28 -44.62
N GLN A 295 -6.71 -2.14 -44.66
CA GLN A 295 -5.38 -1.83 -45.21
C GLN A 295 -4.77 -0.53 -44.63
N LEU A 296 -4.95 -0.30 -43.33
CA LEU A 296 -4.45 0.90 -42.69
C LEU A 296 -2.91 0.94 -42.72
N PRO A 297 -2.30 2.11 -42.97
CA PRO A 297 -0.87 2.28 -42.88
C PRO A 297 -0.31 1.83 -41.52
N LYS A 298 0.90 1.25 -41.52
CA LYS A 298 1.56 0.73 -40.30
C LYS A 298 1.64 1.77 -39.17
N HIS A 299 1.77 3.05 -39.49
CA HIS A 299 1.84 4.11 -38.47
C HIS A 299 0.52 4.27 -37.71
N ILE A 300 -0.63 4.26 -38.40
CA ILE A 300 -1.96 4.35 -37.77
C ILE A 300 -2.24 3.11 -36.93
N LYS A 301 -1.90 1.92 -37.45
CA LYS A 301 -2.00 0.66 -36.70
C LYS A 301 -1.19 0.72 -35.40
N ASN A 302 0.07 1.15 -35.47
CA ASN A 302 0.94 1.24 -34.29
C ASN A 302 0.45 2.28 -33.28
N GLN A 303 -0.10 3.40 -33.74
CA GLN A 303 -0.72 4.42 -32.88
C GLN A 303 -1.95 3.85 -32.15
N MET A 304 -2.86 3.20 -32.87
CA MET A 304 -4.04 2.57 -32.30
C MET A 304 -3.70 1.50 -31.26
N LEU A 305 -2.76 0.60 -31.57
CA LEU A 305 -2.33 -0.45 -30.63
C LEU A 305 -1.58 0.12 -29.41
N SER A 306 -0.76 1.17 -29.61
CA SER A 306 -0.09 1.86 -28.51
C SER A 306 -1.08 2.52 -27.59
N HIS A 307 -2.14 3.14 -28.13
CA HIS A 307 -3.22 3.73 -27.34
C HIS A 307 -3.99 2.66 -26.55
N ILE A 308 -4.35 1.52 -27.15
CA ILE A 308 -5.02 0.41 -26.43
C ILE A 308 -4.13 -0.14 -25.29
N CYS A 309 -2.83 -0.31 -25.54
CA CYS A 309 -1.87 -0.77 -24.51
C CYS A 309 -1.70 0.24 -23.36
N LEU A 310 -1.62 1.53 -23.72
CA LEU A 310 -1.53 2.64 -22.77
C LEU A 310 -2.79 2.71 -21.92
N ARG A 311 -3.97 2.60 -22.54
CA ARG A 311 -5.28 2.55 -21.88
C ARG A 311 -5.37 1.37 -20.91
N PHE A 312 -5.00 0.15 -21.33
CA PHE A 312 -5.02 -1.02 -20.44
C PHE A 312 -4.13 -0.84 -19.20
N LYS A 313 -2.95 -0.21 -19.35
CA LYS A 313 -2.06 0.09 -18.22
C LYS A 313 -2.62 1.15 -17.27
N THR A 314 -3.43 2.08 -17.78
CA THR A 314 -4.01 3.17 -16.99
C THR A 314 -5.45 2.90 -16.55
N GLU A 315 -6.08 1.81 -17.03
CA GLU A 315 -7.47 1.44 -16.72
C GLU A 315 -7.68 1.13 -15.23
N GLU A 316 -6.63 0.68 -14.51
CA GLU A 316 -6.65 0.56 -13.04
C GLU A 316 -6.95 1.89 -12.33
N LEU A 317 -6.71 3.03 -12.99
CA LEU A 317 -6.96 4.38 -12.46
C LEU A 317 -8.34 4.93 -12.86
N LYS A 318 -9.02 4.33 -13.85
CA LYS A 318 -10.37 4.75 -14.28
C LYS A 318 -11.43 4.22 -13.30
N GLN A 319 -11.58 4.91 -12.16
CA GLN A 319 -12.55 4.59 -11.10
C GLN A 319 -14.02 4.91 -11.44
N GLN A 320 -14.32 5.44 -12.64
CA GLN A 320 -15.65 5.95 -12.97
C GLN A 320 -16.77 4.88 -12.88
N GLN A 321 -16.51 3.64 -13.29
CA GLN A 321 -17.48 2.54 -13.16
C GLN A 321 -17.81 2.18 -11.71
N ILE A 322 -16.87 2.39 -10.79
CA ILE A 322 -17.11 2.18 -9.35
C ILE A 322 -17.95 3.33 -8.79
N LEU A 323 -17.61 4.57 -9.18
CA LEU A 323 -18.33 5.76 -8.73
C LEU A 323 -19.78 5.83 -9.26
N SER A 324 -20.05 5.32 -10.47
CA SER A 324 -21.41 5.27 -11.02
C SER A 324 -22.33 4.30 -10.27
N ASN A 325 -21.76 3.25 -9.66
CA ASN A 325 -22.53 2.28 -8.87
C ASN A 325 -22.85 2.78 -7.44
N LEU A 326 -22.28 3.91 -7.03
CA LEU A 326 -22.55 4.49 -5.71
C LEU A 326 -23.79 5.39 -5.72
N PRO A 327 -24.59 5.40 -4.64
CA PRO A 327 -25.69 6.35 -4.49
C PRO A 327 -25.21 7.82 -4.61
N LYS A 328 -26.07 8.68 -5.19
CA LYS A 328 -25.73 10.10 -5.46
C LYS A 328 -25.13 10.81 -4.24
N GLY A 329 -25.69 10.62 -3.03
CA GLY A 329 -25.18 11.26 -1.81
C GLY A 329 -23.72 10.92 -1.47
N ILE A 330 -23.31 9.64 -1.61
CA ILE A 330 -21.93 9.21 -1.34
C ILE A 330 -21.01 9.73 -2.45
N ARG A 331 -21.44 9.63 -3.71
CA ARG A 331 -20.70 10.14 -4.86
C ARG A 331 -20.44 11.65 -4.73
N SER A 332 -21.45 12.42 -4.34
CA SER A 332 -21.32 13.87 -4.07
C SER A 332 -20.34 14.14 -2.94
N SER A 333 -20.39 13.39 -1.83
CA SER A 333 -19.45 13.57 -0.73
C SER A 333 -18.01 13.27 -1.14
N ILE A 334 -17.79 12.24 -1.98
CA ILE A 334 -16.47 11.89 -2.51
C ILE A 334 -15.98 13.01 -3.44
N ALA A 335 -16.80 13.44 -4.40
CA ALA A 335 -16.46 14.48 -5.35
C ALA A 335 -16.08 15.79 -4.65
N CYS A 336 -16.87 16.22 -3.66
CA CYS A 336 -16.58 17.41 -2.86
C CYS A 336 -15.28 17.27 -2.06
N ASN A 337 -14.99 16.10 -1.49
CA ASN A 337 -13.74 15.91 -0.74
C ASN A 337 -12.50 15.92 -1.66
N LEU A 338 -12.61 15.37 -2.87
CA LEU A 338 -11.49 15.24 -3.81
C LEU A 338 -11.23 16.51 -4.61
N PHE A 339 -12.29 17.16 -5.11
CA PHE A 339 -12.17 18.14 -6.20
C PHE A 339 -12.52 19.57 -5.80
N PHE A 340 -13.27 19.76 -4.71
CA PHE A 340 -13.65 21.09 -4.26
C PHE A 340 -12.46 22.04 -4.05
N PRO A 341 -11.34 21.64 -3.43
CA PRO A 341 -10.20 22.53 -3.23
C PRO A 341 -9.54 22.98 -4.54
N VAL A 342 -9.62 22.16 -5.58
CA VAL A 342 -9.05 22.46 -6.90
C VAL A 342 -9.96 23.42 -7.65
N VAL A 343 -11.27 23.11 -7.71
CA VAL A 343 -12.28 23.93 -8.38
C VAL A 343 -12.39 25.31 -7.73
N GLN A 344 -12.29 25.41 -6.40
CA GLN A 344 -12.32 26.70 -5.69
C GLN A 344 -11.14 27.62 -6.07
N ARG A 345 -9.97 27.06 -6.37
CA ARG A 345 -8.76 27.83 -6.71
C ARG A 345 -8.70 28.23 -8.18
N ALA A 346 -9.48 27.57 -9.03
CA ALA A 346 -9.52 27.85 -10.46
C ALA A 346 -10.00 29.27 -10.74
N PHE A 347 -9.36 29.96 -11.71
CA PHE A 347 -9.58 31.39 -11.96
C PHE A 347 -11.03 31.75 -12.25
N LEU A 348 -11.76 30.86 -12.93
CA LEU A 348 -13.15 31.07 -13.34
C LEU A 348 -14.08 31.18 -12.13
N PHE A 349 -13.81 30.41 -11.07
CA PHE A 349 -14.68 30.27 -9.89
C PHE A 349 -14.25 31.14 -8.70
N HIS A 350 -13.28 32.05 -8.90
CA HIS A 350 -12.82 32.92 -7.83
C HIS A 350 -13.92 33.87 -7.34
N GLY A 351 -14.23 33.83 -6.04
CA GLY A 351 -15.27 34.67 -5.44
C GLY A 351 -16.70 34.16 -5.60
N VAL A 352 -16.90 32.96 -6.15
CA VAL A 352 -18.21 32.29 -6.23
C VAL A 352 -18.60 31.74 -4.84
N PRO A 353 -19.88 31.85 -4.41
CA PRO A 353 -20.33 31.31 -3.12
C PRO A 353 -20.10 29.80 -3.01
N PHE A 354 -19.75 29.35 -1.81
CA PHE A 354 -19.47 27.93 -1.53
C PHE A 354 -20.67 27.02 -1.83
N ASP A 355 -21.90 27.46 -1.54
CA ASP A 355 -23.12 26.69 -1.76
C ASP A 355 -23.30 26.31 -3.24
N PHE A 356 -22.96 27.24 -4.15
CA PHE A 356 -22.98 26.97 -5.59
C PHE A 356 -21.89 25.95 -5.98
N LEU A 357 -20.67 26.09 -5.45
CA LEU A 357 -19.58 25.13 -5.74
C LEU A 357 -19.88 23.73 -5.19
N TYR A 358 -20.55 23.62 -4.04
CA TYR A 358 -21.01 22.34 -3.49
C TYR A 358 -22.08 21.65 -4.34
N GLN A 359 -22.86 22.41 -5.12
CA GLN A 359 -23.79 21.87 -6.12
C GLN A 359 -23.09 21.54 -7.44
N LEU A 360 -22.12 22.36 -7.85
CA LEU A 360 -21.37 22.22 -9.10
C LEU A 360 -20.44 21.00 -9.11
N VAL A 361 -19.60 20.85 -8.07
CA VAL A 361 -18.54 19.84 -8.02
C VAL A 361 -19.04 18.40 -8.18
N PRO A 362 -20.19 17.99 -7.59
CA PRO A 362 -20.75 16.66 -7.80
C PRO A 362 -21.24 16.35 -9.22
N GLU A 363 -21.56 17.38 -10.00
CA GLU A 363 -21.96 17.22 -11.42
C GLU A 363 -20.74 17.22 -12.35
N MET A 364 -19.54 17.51 -11.84
CA MET A 364 -18.29 17.34 -12.59
C MET A 364 -17.85 15.89 -12.59
N GLU A 365 -17.41 15.39 -13.74
CA GLU A 365 -16.93 14.04 -13.91
C GLU A 365 -15.40 14.02 -14.03
N ALA A 366 -14.74 13.22 -13.21
CA ALA A 366 -13.29 13.07 -13.27
C ALA A 366 -12.88 12.02 -14.30
N GLU A 367 -12.03 12.41 -15.24
CA GLU A 367 -11.45 11.55 -16.28
C GLU A 367 -9.93 11.57 -16.24
N PHE A 368 -9.34 10.41 -16.54
CA PHE A 368 -7.89 10.27 -16.68
C PHE A 368 -7.54 10.13 -18.16
N TYR A 369 -6.71 11.05 -18.63
CA TYR A 369 -6.18 11.08 -19.98
C TYR A 369 -4.69 10.72 -19.96
N PRO A 370 -4.27 9.71 -20.71
CA PRO A 370 -2.87 9.36 -20.84
C PRO A 370 -2.11 10.41 -21.69
N PRO A 371 -0.76 10.38 -21.74
CA PRO A 371 0.01 11.37 -22.49
C PRO A 371 -0.22 11.30 -24.01
N ARG A 372 -0.15 12.46 -24.66
CA ARG A 372 -0.32 12.67 -26.12
C ARG A 372 -1.73 12.39 -26.64
N GLU A 373 -2.73 12.52 -25.79
CA GLU A 373 -4.13 12.42 -26.15
C GLU A 373 -4.71 13.81 -26.37
N ASP A 374 -5.46 13.98 -27.46
CA ASP A 374 -6.18 15.23 -27.75
C ASP A 374 -7.50 15.22 -26.98
N VAL A 375 -7.63 16.10 -25.99
CA VAL A 375 -8.82 16.28 -25.16
C VAL A 375 -9.87 17.12 -25.91
N ILE A 376 -9.41 18.13 -26.66
CA ILE A 376 -10.25 19.01 -27.49
C ILE A 376 -9.61 19.13 -28.87
N LEU A 377 -10.42 19.08 -29.92
CA LEU A 377 -9.99 19.36 -31.28
C LEU A 377 -10.26 20.83 -31.67
N GLN A 378 -9.37 21.41 -32.48
CA GLN A 378 -9.57 22.76 -33.01
C GLN A 378 -10.78 22.79 -33.94
N ASN A 379 -11.61 23.84 -33.83
CA ASN A 379 -12.89 24.02 -34.55
C ASN A 379 -14.00 23.03 -34.18
N GLU A 380 -13.84 22.28 -33.08
CA GLU A 380 -14.91 21.45 -32.53
C GLU A 380 -15.96 22.32 -31.82
N ALA A 381 -17.23 21.88 -31.82
CA ALA A 381 -18.28 22.54 -31.06
C ALA A 381 -18.05 22.38 -29.53
N PRO A 382 -18.34 23.41 -28.71
CA PRO A 382 -18.10 23.36 -27.28
C PRO A 382 -19.10 22.45 -26.56
N THR A 383 -18.66 21.28 -26.10
CA THR A 383 -19.50 20.32 -25.37
C THR A 383 -19.28 20.35 -23.86
N HIS A 384 -18.04 20.60 -23.42
CA HIS A 384 -17.67 20.52 -22.01
C HIS A 384 -16.70 21.63 -21.61
N LEU A 385 -16.77 22.01 -20.35
CA LEU A 385 -15.79 22.80 -19.62
C LEU A 385 -14.81 21.85 -18.93
N TYR A 386 -13.52 22.16 -18.96
CA TYR A 386 -12.48 21.30 -18.38
C TYR A 386 -11.67 22.01 -17.28
N VAL A 387 -11.41 21.32 -16.18
CA VAL A 387 -10.52 21.77 -15.09
C VAL A 387 -9.40 20.76 -14.88
N LEU A 388 -8.16 21.20 -14.99
CA LEU A 388 -6.98 20.33 -14.85
C LEU A 388 -6.66 20.10 -13.36
N VAL A 389 -6.80 18.87 -12.87
CA VAL A 389 -6.55 18.50 -11.46
C VAL A 389 -5.10 18.08 -11.23
N SER A 390 -4.51 17.37 -12.19
CA SER A 390 -3.09 17.01 -12.16
C SER A 390 -2.60 16.76 -13.58
N GLY A 391 -1.31 16.94 -13.81
CA GLY A 391 -0.68 16.80 -15.13
C GLY A 391 -0.52 18.14 -15.86
N ALA A 392 -0.27 18.05 -17.17
CA ALA A 392 0.01 19.19 -18.03
C ALA A 392 -0.62 19.00 -19.42
N VAL A 393 -1.19 20.09 -19.94
CA VAL A 393 -1.88 20.12 -21.24
C VAL A 393 -1.34 21.27 -22.09
N ASP A 394 -0.94 20.99 -23.32
CA ASP A 394 -0.50 22.00 -24.29
C ASP A 394 -1.69 22.43 -25.16
N LEU A 395 -1.98 23.72 -25.21
CA LEU A 395 -2.91 24.31 -26.17
C LEU A 395 -2.18 24.62 -27.48
N ARG A 396 -2.72 24.12 -28.59
CA ARG A 396 -2.11 24.19 -29.91
C ARG A 396 -3.07 24.80 -30.92
N THR A 397 -2.56 25.67 -31.78
CA THR A 397 -3.30 26.15 -32.95
C THR A 397 -2.56 25.75 -34.21
N LYS A 398 -3.32 25.35 -35.23
CA LYS A 398 -2.78 25.08 -36.56
C LYS A 398 -2.95 26.34 -37.42
N THR A 399 -1.86 27.05 -37.67
CA THR A 399 -1.79 28.22 -38.56
C THR A 399 -0.89 27.86 -39.74
N ASP A 400 -1.38 28.02 -40.98
CA ASP A 400 -0.67 27.70 -42.23
C ASP A 400 -0.01 26.30 -42.27
N GLY A 401 -0.67 25.30 -41.69
CA GLY A 401 -0.22 23.90 -41.70
C GLY A 401 0.80 23.54 -40.61
N ASN A 402 1.39 24.52 -39.91
CA ASN A 402 2.28 24.29 -38.77
C ASN A 402 1.51 24.30 -37.43
N GLU A 403 1.79 23.32 -36.58
CA GLU A 403 1.29 23.31 -35.19
C GLU A 403 2.15 24.25 -34.33
N GLN A 404 1.55 25.30 -33.79
CA GLN A 404 2.19 26.18 -32.81
C GLN A 404 1.58 25.95 -31.43
N ILE A 405 2.42 25.91 -30.39
CA ILE A 405 1.97 25.83 -28.99
C ILE A 405 1.69 27.26 -28.51
N CYS A 406 0.43 27.53 -28.15
CA CYS A 406 -0.01 28.84 -27.69
C CYS A 406 0.19 29.02 -26.18
N ALA A 407 -0.10 27.97 -25.41
CA ALA A 407 -0.01 27.99 -23.96
C ALA A 407 0.19 26.57 -23.42
N ARG A 408 0.82 26.48 -22.25
CA ARG A 408 0.92 25.24 -21.48
C ARG A 408 0.15 25.44 -20.18
N LEU A 409 -0.85 24.59 -19.97
CA LEU A 409 -1.71 24.58 -18.80
C LEU A 409 -1.16 23.63 -17.74
N THR A 410 -1.37 24.03 -16.49
CA THR A 410 -0.90 23.35 -15.29
C THR A 410 -2.06 23.12 -14.31
N THR A 411 -1.78 22.42 -13.22
CA THR A 411 -2.79 22.08 -12.21
C THR A 411 -3.54 23.30 -11.68
N GLY A 412 -4.87 23.25 -11.72
CA GLY A 412 -5.79 24.32 -11.32
C GLY A 412 -6.27 25.20 -12.47
N ASP A 413 -5.68 25.07 -13.66
CA ASP A 413 -6.11 25.83 -14.84
C ASP A 413 -7.42 25.26 -15.43
N VAL A 414 -8.23 26.17 -15.99
CA VAL A 414 -9.47 25.86 -16.70
C VAL A 414 -9.25 26.08 -18.19
N PHE A 415 -9.83 25.22 -19.03
CA PHE A 415 -9.80 25.38 -20.48
C PHE A 415 -11.12 24.95 -21.13
N GLY A 416 -11.37 25.45 -22.34
CA GLY A 416 -12.64 25.29 -23.05
C GLY A 416 -13.77 26.24 -22.58
N GLU A 417 -13.52 27.06 -21.56
CA GLU A 417 -14.49 27.98 -20.95
C GLU A 417 -14.94 29.08 -21.90
N GLY A 418 -14.00 29.63 -22.69
CA GLY A 418 -14.30 30.71 -23.63
C GLY A 418 -15.33 30.28 -24.67
N ALA A 419 -15.16 29.08 -25.24
CA ALA A 419 -16.04 28.52 -26.25
C ALA A 419 -17.42 28.15 -25.68
N VAL A 420 -17.48 27.61 -24.46
CA VAL A 420 -18.74 27.27 -23.76
C VAL A 420 -19.57 28.53 -23.48
N LEU A 421 -18.93 29.62 -23.04
CA LEU A 421 -19.64 30.86 -22.69
C LEU A 421 -19.99 31.73 -23.90
N SER A 422 -19.17 31.71 -24.95
CA SER A 422 -19.43 32.48 -26.18
C SER A 422 -20.33 31.75 -27.18
N GLY A 423 -20.45 30.43 -27.08
CA GLY A 423 -21.11 29.58 -28.08
C GLY A 423 -20.37 29.51 -29.41
N THR A 424 -19.06 29.79 -29.43
CA THR A 424 -18.22 29.71 -30.64
C THR A 424 -17.43 28.39 -30.66
N PRO A 425 -17.00 27.90 -31.84
CA PRO A 425 -16.12 26.74 -31.93
C PRO A 425 -14.80 26.93 -31.17
N GLN A 426 -14.18 25.82 -30.77
CA GLN A 426 -12.93 25.81 -30.00
C GLN A 426 -11.77 26.42 -30.82
N PRO A 427 -11.11 27.47 -30.33
CA PRO A 427 -10.07 28.18 -31.10
C PRO A 427 -8.74 27.40 -31.17
N TYR A 428 -8.53 26.43 -30.28
CA TYR A 428 -7.31 25.63 -30.14
C TYR A 428 -7.63 24.14 -29.95
N ALA A 429 -6.65 23.29 -30.18
CA ALA A 429 -6.64 21.89 -29.75
C ALA A 429 -5.90 21.77 -28.40
N ALA A 430 -6.39 20.93 -27.50
CA ALA A 430 -5.79 20.70 -26.19
C ALA A 430 -5.20 19.29 -26.12
N ARG A 431 -3.87 19.16 -26.03
CA ARG A 431 -3.16 17.86 -26.04
C ARG A 431 -2.46 17.60 -24.71
N THR A 432 -2.67 16.45 -24.10
CA THR A 432 -1.96 16.06 -22.87
C THR A 432 -0.48 15.81 -23.12
N VAL A 433 0.37 16.24 -22.19
CA VAL A 433 1.83 16.02 -22.24
C VAL A 433 2.23 14.82 -21.38
N GLU A 434 1.61 14.71 -20.21
CA GLU A 434 1.78 13.64 -19.23
C GLU A 434 0.41 13.05 -18.84
N LEU A 435 0.41 11.99 -18.03
CA LEU A 435 -0.83 11.43 -17.48
C LEU A 435 -1.54 12.54 -16.70
N SER A 436 -2.73 12.92 -17.16
CA SER A 436 -3.44 14.08 -16.65
C SER A 436 -4.81 13.67 -16.13
N GLN A 437 -5.16 14.15 -14.94
CA GLN A 437 -6.51 14.02 -14.39
C GLN A 437 -7.27 15.32 -14.65
N ILE A 438 -8.40 15.22 -15.35
CA ILE A 438 -9.16 16.36 -15.83
C ILE A 438 -10.61 16.18 -15.39
N LEU A 439 -11.19 17.21 -14.79
CA LEU A 439 -12.62 17.26 -14.52
C LEU A 439 -13.32 17.84 -15.73
N ARG A 440 -14.35 17.15 -16.22
CA ARG A 440 -15.25 17.65 -17.27
C ARG A 440 -16.59 18.03 -16.68
N LEU A 441 -17.19 19.09 -17.19
CA LEU A 441 -18.55 19.51 -16.87
C LEU A 441 -19.29 19.80 -18.18
N SER A 442 -20.47 19.23 -18.35
CA SER A 442 -21.32 19.48 -19.52
C SER A 442 -21.65 20.98 -19.64
N SER A 443 -21.54 21.52 -20.86
CA SER A 443 -21.90 22.91 -21.16
C SER A 443 -23.36 23.22 -20.82
N ASP A 444 -24.29 22.32 -21.13
CA ASP A 444 -25.72 22.48 -20.85
C ASP A 444 -25.99 22.53 -19.35
N THR A 445 -25.35 21.66 -18.57
CA THR A 445 -25.49 21.62 -17.10
C THR A 445 -24.94 22.91 -16.50
N PHE A 446 -23.76 23.34 -16.96
CA PHE A 446 -23.12 24.56 -16.50
C PHE A 446 -23.98 25.80 -16.81
N LEU A 447 -24.43 25.96 -18.05
CA LEU A 447 -25.24 27.10 -18.47
C LEU A 447 -26.61 27.14 -17.76
N THR A 448 -27.21 25.98 -17.49
CA THR A 448 -28.47 25.89 -16.74
C THR A 448 -28.27 26.36 -15.29
N MET A 449 -27.23 25.89 -14.60
CA MET A 449 -26.89 26.35 -13.24
C MET A 449 -26.60 27.84 -13.16
N LEU A 450 -25.99 28.41 -14.21
CA LEU A 450 -25.73 29.84 -14.32
C LEU A 450 -27.01 30.66 -14.51
N ARG A 451 -27.94 30.20 -15.35
CA ARG A 451 -29.25 30.86 -15.55
C ARG A 451 -30.08 30.91 -14.28
N GLU A 452 -30.01 29.87 -13.46
CA GLU A 452 -30.68 29.82 -12.15
C GLU A 452 -30.06 30.78 -11.12
N ASN A 453 -28.79 31.16 -11.30
CA ASN A 453 -28.03 31.99 -10.36
C ASN A 453 -27.42 33.22 -11.04
N VAL A 454 -28.23 34.25 -11.31
CA VAL A 454 -27.83 35.47 -12.05
C VAL A 454 -26.64 36.20 -11.40
N GLU A 455 -26.56 36.25 -10.07
CA GLU A 455 -25.43 36.88 -9.37
C GLU A 455 -24.11 36.11 -9.57
N VAL A 456 -24.17 34.78 -9.61
CA VAL A 456 -23.00 33.93 -9.89
C VAL A 456 -22.54 34.09 -11.34
N SER A 457 -23.49 34.20 -12.27
CA SER A 457 -23.21 34.47 -13.69
C SER A 457 -22.42 35.76 -13.90
N LYS A 458 -22.76 36.84 -13.18
CA LYS A 458 -22.01 38.10 -13.23
C LYS A 458 -20.57 37.93 -12.73
N ILE A 459 -20.36 37.16 -11.65
CA ILE A 459 -19.02 36.91 -11.09
C ILE A 459 -18.16 36.14 -12.10
N ILE A 460 -18.71 35.07 -12.69
CA ILE A 460 -18.00 34.23 -13.67
C ILE A 460 -17.69 35.02 -14.95
N ALA A 461 -18.64 35.81 -15.46
CA ALA A 461 -18.42 36.69 -16.60
C ALA A 461 -17.32 37.73 -16.32
N ASN A 462 -17.32 38.33 -15.14
CA ASN A 462 -16.28 39.28 -14.73
C ASN A 462 -14.91 38.62 -14.60
N ASN A 463 -14.84 37.40 -14.08
CA ASN A 463 -13.58 36.65 -13.98
C ASN A 463 -13.02 36.30 -15.36
N LEU A 464 -13.88 35.89 -16.30
CA LEU A 464 -13.48 35.67 -17.69
C LEU A 464 -12.98 36.97 -18.34
N LEU A 465 -13.74 38.06 -18.19
CA LEU A 465 -13.38 39.37 -18.75
C LEU A 465 -12.04 39.88 -18.20
N LYS A 466 -11.76 39.69 -16.91
CA LYS A 466 -10.46 40.07 -16.31
C LYS A 466 -9.29 39.37 -17.01
N VAL A 467 -9.43 38.09 -17.35
CA VAL A 467 -8.39 37.31 -18.05
C VAL A 467 -8.24 37.78 -19.50
N VAL A 468 -9.37 37.98 -20.20
CA VAL A 468 -9.38 38.49 -21.57
C VAL A 468 -8.80 39.91 -21.65
N LEU A 469 -9.15 40.78 -20.71
CA LEU A 469 -8.61 42.15 -20.60
C LEU A 469 -7.13 42.15 -20.28
N PHE A 470 -6.68 41.29 -19.37
CA PHE A 470 -5.25 41.14 -19.08
C PHE A 470 -4.47 40.69 -20.33
N ALA A 471 -5.00 39.76 -21.12
CA ALA A 471 -4.40 39.31 -22.38
C ALA A 471 -4.42 40.40 -23.47
N ILE A 472 -5.52 41.15 -23.63
CA ILE A 472 -5.64 42.23 -24.61
C ILE A 472 -4.74 43.42 -24.24
N THR A 473 -4.61 43.75 -22.95
CA THR A 473 -3.74 44.84 -22.46
C THR A 473 -2.26 44.54 -22.71
N PHE A 474 -1.87 43.26 -22.76
CA PHE A 474 -0.52 42.82 -23.10
C PHE A 474 -0.24 42.88 -24.62
N LEU A 475 -1.28 42.77 -25.47
CA LEU A 475 -1.16 42.77 -26.93
C LEU A 475 -1.42 44.15 -27.58
N HIS A 476 -2.21 45.04 -26.96
CA HIS A 476 -2.52 46.39 -27.46
C HIS A 476 -2.49 47.45 -26.35
N PRO A 477 -1.39 48.21 -26.19
CA PRO A 477 -1.23 49.18 -25.10
C PRO A 477 -2.12 50.44 -25.17
N HIS A 478 -2.77 50.71 -26.31
CA HIS A 478 -3.23 52.07 -26.61
C HIS A 478 -4.72 52.39 -26.34
N GLN A 479 -5.64 51.42 -26.16
CA GLN A 479 -7.04 51.69 -25.74
C GLN A 479 -7.74 50.50 -25.04
N PRO A 480 -7.46 50.21 -23.76
CA PRO A 480 -8.06 49.07 -23.04
C PRO A 480 -9.54 49.28 -22.65
N ALA A 481 -9.96 50.52 -22.39
CA ALA A 481 -11.28 50.80 -21.80
C ALA A 481 -12.48 50.60 -22.74
N LYS A 482 -12.34 50.89 -24.05
CA LYS A 482 -13.43 50.75 -25.04
C LYS A 482 -13.72 49.30 -25.42
N VAL A 483 -12.68 48.45 -25.44
CA VAL A 483 -12.81 47.02 -25.76
C VAL A 483 -13.42 46.26 -24.59
N ALA A 484 -13.06 46.64 -23.35
CA ALA A 484 -13.63 46.12 -22.11
C ALA A 484 -15.16 46.28 -22.04
N SER A 485 -15.65 47.49 -22.30
CA SER A 485 -17.07 47.83 -22.20
C SER A 485 -17.91 47.12 -23.27
N HIS A 486 -17.37 46.97 -24.48
CA HIS A 486 -18.07 46.30 -25.58
C HIS A 486 -18.12 44.77 -25.37
N ALA A 487 -17.02 44.14 -24.93
CA ALA A 487 -17.00 42.71 -24.63
C ALA A 487 -17.90 42.34 -23.45
N SER A 488 -17.94 43.18 -22.40
CA SER A 488 -18.83 43.00 -21.26
C SER A 488 -20.32 43.12 -21.65
N PHE A 489 -20.65 44.10 -22.51
CA PHE A 489 -22.01 44.28 -23.03
C PHE A 489 -22.49 43.06 -23.84
N VAL A 490 -21.67 42.54 -24.76
CA VAL A 490 -22.01 41.37 -25.59
C VAL A 490 -22.16 40.08 -24.77
N LEU A 491 -21.29 39.87 -23.76
CA LEU A 491 -21.37 38.68 -22.90
C LEU A 491 -22.62 38.72 -21.99
N LEU A 492 -22.96 39.90 -21.46
CA LEU A 492 -24.16 40.09 -20.63
C LEU A 492 -25.45 39.98 -21.45
N GLN A 493 -25.46 40.37 -22.73
CA GLN A 493 -26.62 40.24 -23.61
C GLN A 493 -26.94 38.77 -23.95
N LYS A 494 -25.93 37.89 -24.02
CA LYS A 494 -26.11 36.44 -24.23
C LYS A 494 -26.55 35.66 -22.97
N LEU A 495 -26.38 36.24 -21.78
CA LEU A 495 -26.77 35.66 -20.50
C LEU A 495 -28.16 36.12 -20.01
N LYS A 496 -28.84 37.00 -20.75
CA LYS A 496 -30.22 37.40 -20.44
C LYS A 496 -31.20 36.25 -20.75
N PRO A 497 -32.21 36.01 -19.89
CA PRO A 497 -33.29 35.08 -20.18
C PRO A 497 -34.11 35.55 -21.41
N ALA A 498 -34.68 34.61 -22.16
CA ALA A 498 -35.36 34.86 -23.43
C ALA A 498 -36.72 35.61 -23.33
N ASP A 499 -37.14 36.03 -22.14
CA ASP A 499 -38.52 36.49 -21.88
C ASP A 499 -38.67 38.00 -21.66
N GLU A 500 -37.70 38.84 -22.05
CA GLU A 500 -37.87 40.30 -22.11
C GLU A 500 -37.53 40.83 -23.51
N GLU A 501 -38.41 40.57 -24.47
CA GLU A 501 -38.57 41.43 -25.65
C GLU A 501 -39.40 42.65 -25.26
N THR A 502 -38.78 43.83 -25.27
CA THR A 502 -39.51 45.08 -25.47
C THR A 502 -39.00 45.72 -26.75
N ASP A 503 -39.91 45.76 -27.72
CA ASP A 503 -39.90 46.55 -28.94
C ASP A 503 -39.40 47.99 -28.70
N GLU A 504 -38.44 48.43 -29.51
CA GLU A 504 -38.47 49.75 -30.13
C GLU A 504 -37.48 49.80 -31.31
N MET A 505 -38.03 49.79 -32.53
CA MET A 505 -37.35 50.24 -33.75
C MET A 505 -37.17 51.76 -33.69
N ILE A 506 -36.02 52.31 -34.13
CA ILE A 506 -35.88 53.40 -35.12
C ILE A 506 -34.40 53.79 -35.35
N ASN A 507 -34.04 53.75 -36.64
CA ASN A 507 -33.04 54.44 -37.48
C ASN A 507 -31.91 55.34 -36.92
N ASP A 508 -30.75 55.09 -37.55
CA ASP A 508 -29.69 55.98 -38.06
C ASP A 508 -28.66 56.68 -37.15
N PRO A 509 -27.39 56.79 -37.64
CA PRO A 509 -26.22 57.24 -36.91
C PRO A 509 -26.00 58.75 -37.05
N HIS A 510 -25.24 59.32 -36.11
CA HIS A 510 -24.79 60.72 -35.99
C HIS A 510 -25.65 61.63 -35.10
N SER A 511 -25.30 61.66 -33.81
CA SER A 511 -25.21 62.92 -33.04
C SER A 511 -24.45 62.68 -31.74
N ALA A 512 -23.78 63.73 -31.32
CA ALA A 512 -22.71 63.77 -30.33
C ALA A 512 -23.19 63.80 -28.87
N ASN A 513 -22.20 63.61 -27.99
CA ASN A 513 -22.07 64.19 -26.65
C ASN A 513 -23.06 63.74 -25.57
N GLY A 514 -22.56 62.86 -24.70
CA GLY A 514 -23.15 62.55 -23.41
C GLY A 514 -22.37 61.46 -22.70
N ILE A 515 -21.18 61.80 -22.19
CA ILE A 515 -20.45 60.97 -21.24
C ILE A 515 -21.18 61.10 -19.90
N PRO A 516 -21.69 60.04 -19.26
CA PRO A 516 -21.87 60.07 -17.82
C PRO A 516 -20.51 59.75 -17.21
N GLU A 517 -19.86 60.77 -16.64
CA GLU A 517 -18.77 60.58 -15.69
C GLU A 517 -19.31 59.71 -14.53
N PHE A 518 -18.92 58.45 -14.48
CA PHE A 518 -19.05 57.67 -13.26
C PHE A 518 -18.00 58.19 -12.27
N HIS A 519 -18.42 59.15 -11.45
CA HIS A 519 -17.72 59.56 -10.26
C HIS A 519 -17.50 58.34 -9.35
N ILE A 520 -16.24 57.91 -9.26
CA ILE A 520 -15.79 57.03 -8.19
C ILE A 520 -15.84 57.88 -6.92
N HIS A 521 -16.90 57.70 -6.13
CA HIS A 521 -16.95 58.25 -4.79
C HIS A 521 -15.95 57.45 -3.93
N GLU A 522 -14.81 58.09 -3.65
CA GLU A 522 -13.85 57.66 -2.64
C GLU A 522 -14.52 57.74 -1.25
N GLN A 523 -15.37 56.78 -0.92
CA GLN A 523 -15.79 56.58 0.47
C GLN A 523 -14.68 55.83 1.20
N ARG A 524 -13.81 56.61 1.86
CA ARG A 524 -13.05 56.14 3.02
C ARG A 524 -14.04 55.74 4.11
N VAL A 525 -14.47 54.48 4.10
CA VAL A 525 -14.92 53.82 5.33
C VAL A 525 -13.67 53.21 5.96
N HIS A 526 -13.11 53.94 6.93
CA HIS A 526 -12.19 53.39 7.91
C HIS A 526 -12.97 52.42 8.82
N GLU A 527 -13.26 51.22 8.34
CA GLU A 527 -13.55 50.09 9.23
C GLU A 527 -12.29 49.25 9.40
N LYS A 528 -11.66 49.46 10.57
CA LYS A 528 -10.72 48.52 11.17
C LYS A 528 -11.42 47.19 11.39
N ILE A 529 -11.43 46.32 10.39
CA ILE A 529 -11.66 44.90 10.62
C ILE A 529 -10.31 44.20 10.55
N ASN A 530 -9.82 43.83 11.74
CA ASN A 530 -8.66 42.98 11.95
C ASN A 530 -8.59 41.90 10.87
N ARG A 531 -7.54 41.92 10.04
CA ARG A 531 -7.10 40.75 9.29
C ARG A 531 -6.65 39.69 10.30
N GLY A 532 -7.62 38.97 10.85
CA GLY A 532 -7.42 37.70 11.50
C GLY A 532 -6.90 36.72 10.45
N ASN A 533 -5.65 36.33 10.64
CA ASN A 533 -4.91 35.33 9.89
C ASN A 533 -5.74 34.02 9.81
N CYS A 534 -6.46 33.77 8.72
CA CYS A 534 -7.16 32.50 8.55
C CYS A 534 -6.17 31.45 8.02
N SER A 535 -5.34 30.89 8.90
CA SER A 535 -4.56 29.71 8.58
C SER A 535 -5.48 28.56 8.17
N LYS A 536 -5.22 27.95 7.01
CA LYS A 536 -5.81 26.67 6.59
C LYS A 536 -5.50 25.64 7.66
N ARG A 537 -6.53 25.14 8.34
CA ARG A 537 -6.44 24.22 9.48
C ARG A 537 -6.84 22.81 9.02
N ALA A 538 -5.95 21.84 9.16
CA ALA A 538 -6.28 20.43 9.04
C ALA A 538 -6.14 19.76 10.42
N ILE A 539 -7.16 18.98 10.79
CA ILE A 539 -7.11 18.10 11.97
C ILE A 539 -6.86 16.70 11.44
N ILE A 540 -5.66 16.17 11.68
CA ILE A 540 -5.35 14.78 11.33
C ILE A 540 -5.78 13.92 12.52
N HIS A 541 -6.81 13.10 12.29
CA HIS A 541 -7.14 12.00 13.18
C HIS A 541 -6.24 10.82 12.84
N MET A 542 -5.26 10.52 13.69
CA MET A 542 -4.53 9.25 13.56
C MET A 542 -5.49 8.10 13.84
N ALA A 543 -5.60 7.16 12.90
CA ALA A 543 -6.35 5.93 13.08
C ALA A 543 -5.63 5.01 14.10
N SER A 544 -5.81 5.31 15.39
CA SER A 544 -5.48 4.39 16.47
C SER A 544 -6.74 3.65 16.92
N ARG A 545 -6.62 2.34 17.12
CA ARG A 545 -7.69 1.50 17.69
C ARG A 545 -7.88 1.84 19.18
N MET A 546 -8.71 2.83 19.50
CA MET A 546 -9.13 3.14 20.88
C MET A 546 -10.67 3.32 21.01
N PRO A 547 -11.23 3.18 22.23
CA PRO A 547 -12.68 3.23 22.47
C PRO A 547 -13.29 4.64 22.32
N PRO A 548 -14.62 4.76 22.13
CA PRO A 548 -15.28 6.00 21.70
C PRO A 548 -15.20 7.18 22.68
N SER A 549 -14.92 6.94 23.97
CA SER A 549 -14.92 7.98 25.01
C SER A 549 -13.64 8.81 25.09
N ALA A 550 -12.59 8.48 24.34
CA ALA A 550 -11.32 9.22 24.31
C ALA A 550 -11.11 10.05 23.02
N ARG A 551 -12.12 10.11 22.12
CA ARG A 551 -12.00 10.72 20.78
C ARG A 551 -11.92 12.25 20.78
N GLU A 552 -12.24 12.94 21.87
CA GLU A 552 -12.32 14.40 21.89
C GLU A 552 -10.98 15.13 22.11
N GLN A 553 -9.86 14.44 22.36
CA GLN A 553 -8.61 15.13 22.74
C GLN A 553 -7.33 14.86 21.94
N ILE A 554 -7.36 14.12 20.82
CA ILE A 554 -6.15 13.93 19.99
C ILE A 554 -6.46 14.17 18.51
N GLY A 555 -6.70 15.44 18.18
CA GLY A 555 -6.56 15.97 16.83
C GLY A 555 -5.38 16.94 16.83
N LYS A 556 -4.24 16.58 16.22
CA LYS A 556 -3.12 17.51 16.12
C LYS A 556 -3.44 18.50 14.99
N LEU A 557 -3.71 19.73 15.37
CA LEU A 557 -4.02 20.84 14.47
C LEU A 557 -2.75 21.21 13.70
N ILE A 558 -2.70 20.92 12.39
CA ILE A 558 -1.57 21.32 11.54
C ILE A 558 -2.10 22.26 10.47
N ASN A 559 -1.47 23.42 10.34
CA ASN A 559 -1.75 24.32 9.25
C ASN A 559 -0.94 23.88 8.03
N LEU A 560 -1.56 23.77 6.86
CA LEU A 560 -0.84 23.40 5.63
C LEU A 560 -0.39 24.66 4.87
N PRO A 561 0.87 24.73 4.41
CA PRO A 561 1.38 25.88 3.66
C PRO A 561 1.00 25.83 2.18
N ASP A 562 0.79 27.00 1.60
CA ASP A 562 0.40 27.25 0.20
C ASP A 562 1.59 27.39 -0.77
N SER A 563 2.83 27.36 -0.26
CA SER A 563 4.06 27.38 -1.06
C SER A 563 5.23 26.71 -0.34
N LEU A 564 6.28 26.33 -1.09
CA LEU A 564 7.55 25.81 -0.55
C LEU A 564 8.19 26.81 0.44
N GLU A 565 7.97 28.10 0.21
CA GLU A 565 8.40 29.21 1.06
C GLU A 565 7.60 29.27 2.36
N GLU A 566 6.31 28.90 2.34
CA GLU A 566 5.47 28.80 3.53
C GLU A 566 5.74 27.51 4.34
N LEU A 567 6.16 26.43 3.68
CA LEU A 567 6.72 25.23 4.32
C LEU A 567 8.03 25.55 5.06
N PHE A 568 8.94 26.32 4.44
CA PHE A 568 10.13 26.84 5.11
C PHE A 568 9.77 27.84 6.23
N LYS A 569 8.67 28.59 6.09
CA LYS A 569 8.10 29.45 7.16
C LYS A 569 7.57 28.63 8.34
N MET A 570 7.07 27.42 8.12
CA MET A 570 6.61 26.50 9.17
C MET A 570 7.77 25.71 9.81
N ALA A 571 8.76 25.30 9.03
CA ALA A 571 10.00 24.71 9.55
C ALA A 571 10.85 25.75 10.33
N GLY A 572 10.90 26.99 9.84
CA GLY A 572 11.58 28.14 10.44
C GLY A 572 10.81 28.81 11.60
N LYS A 573 9.54 28.43 11.83
CA LYS A 573 8.74 28.98 12.95
C LYS A 573 9.29 28.63 14.33
N LYS A 574 10.31 27.77 14.43
CA LYS A 574 11.02 27.50 15.69
C LYS A 574 12.14 28.50 16.02
N LYS A 575 12.60 29.35 15.08
CA LYS A 575 13.53 30.47 15.31
C LYS A 575 13.44 31.45 14.12
N GLY A 576 12.73 32.56 14.31
CA GLY A 576 12.46 33.54 13.26
C GLY A 576 13.72 34.16 12.62
N ARG A 577 13.91 33.87 11.32
CA ARG A 577 14.58 34.70 10.29
C ARG A 577 14.49 33.91 8.97
N LEU A 578 13.79 34.42 7.96
CA LEU A 578 13.89 33.88 6.60
C LEU A 578 14.99 34.69 5.91
N ALA A 579 16.09 34.03 5.59
CA ALA A 579 17.22 34.62 4.91
C ALA A 579 16.94 34.69 3.41
N ASN A 580 17.17 35.84 2.76
CA ASN A 580 17.21 35.91 1.29
C ASN A 580 18.19 34.86 0.74
N TYR A 581 18.02 34.37 -0.50
CA TYR A 581 18.93 33.36 -1.08
C TYR A 581 20.43 33.79 -1.01
N GLY A 582 20.71 35.09 -1.13
CA GLY A 582 22.04 35.67 -0.89
C GLY A 582 22.53 35.54 0.57
N GLU A 583 21.66 35.75 1.55
CA GLU A 583 21.97 35.58 2.98
C GLU A 583 22.20 34.11 3.35
N VAL A 584 21.45 33.18 2.75
CA VAL A 584 21.68 31.73 2.89
C VAL A 584 23.06 31.34 2.37
N LEU A 585 23.41 31.84 1.19
CA LEU A 585 24.72 31.64 0.57
C LEU A 585 25.84 32.18 1.45
N ASP A 586 25.69 33.40 1.97
CA ASP A 586 26.70 34.02 2.81
C ASP A 586 26.82 33.30 4.17
N GLU A 587 25.73 32.83 4.78
CA GLU A 587 25.79 32.05 6.02
C GLU A 587 26.49 30.69 5.82
N ILE A 588 26.18 29.97 4.74
CA ILE A 588 26.86 28.70 4.43
C ILE A 588 28.34 28.97 4.16
N ARG A 589 28.67 30.01 3.38
CA ARG A 589 30.05 30.40 3.07
C ARG A 589 30.84 30.81 4.31
N ASP A 590 30.24 31.59 5.20
CA ASP A 590 30.85 32.01 6.46
C ASP A 590 31.08 30.82 7.38
N ARG A 591 30.18 29.83 7.43
CA ARG A 591 30.40 28.58 8.19
C ARG A 591 31.50 27.73 7.57
N CYS A 592 31.62 27.71 6.25
CA CYS A 592 32.73 27.07 5.57
C CYS A 592 34.09 27.77 5.87
N ARG A 593 34.09 29.10 6.01
CA ARG A 593 35.29 29.92 6.29
C ARG A 593 35.68 29.98 7.78
N ASN A 594 34.72 30.12 8.69
CA ASN A 594 34.94 30.30 10.14
C ASN A 594 35.18 28.99 10.89
N SER A 595 35.02 27.84 10.24
CA SER A 595 35.46 26.55 10.78
C SER A 595 36.98 26.48 10.76
N THR A 596 37.62 27.09 11.76
CA THR A 596 38.93 26.65 12.27
C THR A 596 38.87 25.13 12.39
N SER A 597 39.91 24.43 11.94
CA SER A 597 39.92 22.97 11.73
C SER A 597 39.26 22.21 12.88
N SER A 598 38.00 21.82 12.67
CA SER A 598 37.26 20.96 13.59
C SER A 598 38.13 19.73 13.90
N PRO A 599 38.15 19.21 15.13
CA PRO A 599 39.08 18.14 15.51
C PRO A 599 38.92 16.96 14.54
N VAL A 600 39.99 16.70 13.78
CA VAL A 600 40.02 15.68 12.74
C VAL A 600 39.97 14.32 13.44
N LEU A 601 38.89 13.57 13.21
CA LEU A 601 38.83 12.16 13.60
C LEU A 601 40.07 11.47 13.00
N ARG A 602 40.93 10.88 13.83
CA ARG A 602 42.08 10.11 13.33
C ARG A 602 41.57 8.78 12.79
N TYR A 603 42.01 8.42 11.60
CA TYR A 603 41.64 7.17 10.94
C TYR A 603 42.77 6.17 11.03
N LEU A 604 42.43 4.89 11.11
CA LEU A 604 43.43 3.83 11.06
C LEU A 604 44.05 3.80 9.65
N GLU A 605 45.37 4.00 9.56
CA GLU A 605 46.13 3.87 8.32
C GLU A 605 46.84 2.51 8.29
N GLY A 606 46.76 1.78 7.19
CA GLY A 606 47.46 0.50 7.04
C GLY A 606 47.02 -0.29 5.81
N LYS A 607 47.90 -1.16 5.30
CA LYS A 607 47.59 -2.12 4.22
C LYS A 607 46.85 -3.32 4.82
N GLY A 608 45.53 -3.31 4.76
CA GLY A 608 44.68 -4.43 5.19
C GLY A 608 44.27 -5.34 4.04
N ASP A 609 43.91 -6.59 4.35
CA ASP A 609 43.46 -7.59 3.35
C ASP A 609 42.08 -7.26 2.75
N SER A 610 41.28 -6.43 3.42
CA SER A 610 39.99 -5.94 2.95
C SER A 610 39.85 -4.43 3.16
N PHE A 611 39.00 -3.78 2.38
CA PHE A 611 38.83 -2.32 2.41
C PHE A 611 38.42 -1.77 3.79
N SER A 612 37.54 -2.48 4.52
CA SER A 612 37.11 -2.14 5.88
C SER A 612 37.92 -2.79 7.00
N GLY A 613 38.74 -3.80 6.68
CA GLY A 613 39.38 -4.68 7.66
C GLY A 613 38.44 -5.77 8.19
N ASN A 614 39.02 -6.90 8.64
CA ASN A 614 38.26 -8.01 9.21
C ASN A 614 38.31 -7.98 10.75
N PHE A 615 37.44 -7.18 11.36
CA PHE A 615 37.38 -7.00 12.82
C PHE A 615 36.27 -7.86 13.45
N SER A 616 36.55 -8.48 14.60
CA SER A 616 35.53 -9.17 15.41
C SER A 616 34.47 -8.20 15.95
N ALA A 617 33.27 -8.70 16.26
CA ALA A 617 32.16 -7.89 16.76
C ALA A 617 32.52 -7.11 18.06
N GLN A 618 33.24 -7.76 18.98
CA GLN A 618 33.73 -7.11 20.21
C GLN A 618 34.69 -5.96 19.92
N LYS A 619 35.61 -6.15 18.95
CA LYS A 619 36.56 -5.12 18.53
C LYS A 619 35.87 -3.96 17.80
N ARG A 620 34.81 -4.20 17.02
CA ARG A 620 34.01 -3.11 16.44
C ARG A 620 33.27 -2.31 17.51
N LYS A 621 32.67 -3.01 18.49
CA LYS A 621 31.94 -2.39 19.61
C LYS A 621 32.82 -1.52 20.51
N SER A 622 34.12 -1.80 20.63
CA SER A 622 35.03 -0.97 21.44
C SER A 622 35.19 0.46 20.89
N PHE A 623 34.99 0.67 19.58
CA PHE A 623 35.10 1.99 18.95
C PHE A 623 33.84 2.87 19.10
N PHE A 624 32.74 2.34 19.64
CA PHE A 624 31.48 3.08 19.76
C PHE A 624 31.56 4.21 20.80
N ARG A 625 32.50 4.12 21.75
CA ARG A 625 32.74 5.16 22.76
C ARG A 625 34.00 5.94 22.39
N HIS A 626 33.82 7.18 21.96
CA HIS A 626 34.91 8.08 21.61
C HIS A 626 34.79 9.37 22.43
N ARG A 627 35.73 9.63 23.33
CA ARG A 627 35.74 10.85 24.16
C ARG A 627 36.55 11.94 23.48
N HIS A 628 36.20 13.19 23.78
CA HIS A 628 36.88 14.36 23.22
C HIS A 628 38.34 14.37 23.71
N GLY A 629 39.30 14.19 22.80
CA GLY A 629 40.73 14.10 23.11
C GLY A 629 41.34 12.70 23.02
N ASP A 630 40.55 11.65 22.75
CA ASP A 630 41.08 10.31 22.54
C ASP A 630 41.98 10.28 21.28
N GLN A 631 43.23 9.83 21.44
CA GLN A 631 44.17 9.67 20.31
C GLN A 631 43.92 8.38 19.49
N VAL A 632 42.83 7.66 19.77
CA VAL A 632 42.52 6.35 19.17
C VAL A 632 42.08 6.54 17.71
N ALA A 633 42.79 5.88 16.79
CA ALA A 633 42.46 5.87 15.37
C ALA A 633 41.26 4.94 15.09
N ILE A 634 40.23 5.47 14.43
CA ILE A 634 38.98 4.76 14.12
C ILE A 634 39.10 4.05 12.76
N PRO A 635 38.72 2.77 12.64
CA PRO A 635 38.61 2.12 11.34
C PRO A 635 37.45 2.76 10.54
N CYS A 636 37.73 3.24 9.33
CA CYS A 636 36.73 3.96 8.52
C CYS A 636 36.94 3.72 7.01
N GLY A 637 37.09 2.45 6.64
CA GLY A 637 37.47 2.06 5.28
C GLY A 637 38.88 2.54 4.89
N PHE A 638 39.23 2.40 3.62
CA PHE A 638 40.52 2.84 3.03
C PHE A 638 41.77 2.15 3.61
N LEU A 639 41.65 0.93 4.14
CA LEU A 639 42.81 0.06 4.36
C LEU A 639 43.37 -0.51 3.04
N GLN A 640 42.59 -0.38 1.97
CA GLN A 640 42.99 -0.56 0.58
C GLN A 640 42.64 0.71 -0.19
N GLU A 641 43.41 0.99 -1.23
CA GLU A 641 43.20 2.17 -2.06
C GLU A 641 41.86 2.07 -2.82
N PHE A 642 41.08 3.14 -2.79
CA PHE A 642 39.81 3.21 -3.52
C PHE A 642 40.10 3.43 -5.02
N PRO A 643 39.57 2.60 -5.94
CA PRO A 643 40.08 2.48 -7.32
C PRO A 643 39.58 3.61 -8.25
N VAL A 644 39.98 4.85 -7.97
CA VAL A 644 39.63 6.06 -8.72
C VAL A 644 40.82 6.55 -9.54
N LYS A 645 40.57 7.24 -10.67
CA LYS A 645 41.65 7.88 -11.45
C LYS A 645 42.25 9.05 -10.70
N GLU A 646 43.55 9.26 -10.84
CA GLU A 646 44.28 10.35 -10.19
C GLU A 646 43.68 11.74 -10.51
N SER A 647 43.26 11.96 -11.76
CA SER A 647 42.59 13.19 -12.19
C SER A 647 41.27 13.45 -11.45
N ASP A 648 40.52 12.39 -11.13
CA ASP A 648 39.26 12.51 -10.40
C ASP A 648 39.51 12.66 -8.91
N ARG A 649 40.51 11.96 -8.36
CA ARG A 649 40.97 12.13 -6.98
C ARG A 649 41.34 13.58 -6.68
N LEU A 650 42.17 14.19 -7.55
CA LEU A 650 42.53 15.61 -7.44
C LEU A 650 41.32 16.54 -7.55
N ALA A 651 40.34 16.22 -8.40
CA ALA A 651 39.10 17.00 -8.51
C ALA A 651 38.21 16.88 -7.26
N MET A 652 38.18 15.70 -6.64
CA MET A 652 37.46 15.46 -5.38
C MET A 652 38.12 16.21 -4.21
N GLU A 653 39.46 16.21 -4.15
CA GLU A 653 40.22 16.99 -3.15
C GLU A 653 40.05 18.50 -3.36
N LYS A 654 39.91 18.98 -4.60
CA LYS A 654 39.68 20.39 -4.90
C LYS A 654 38.29 20.90 -4.47
N CYS A 655 37.31 20.01 -4.29
CA CYS A 655 35.96 20.42 -3.92
C CYS A 655 35.91 20.94 -2.47
N ASP A 656 35.70 22.25 -2.33
CA ASP A 656 35.54 22.92 -1.05
C ASP A 656 34.07 23.31 -0.80
N GLY A 657 33.65 23.29 0.47
CA GLY A 657 32.28 23.67 0.84
C GLY A 657 31.27 22.54 0.73
N VAL A 658 30.55 22.42 -0.39
CA VAL A 658 29.39 21.51 -0.54
C VAL A 658 29.56 20.54 -1.69
N VAL A 659 29.35 19.25 -1.43
CA VAL A 659 29.36 18.20 -2.45
C VAL A 659 28.03 17.45 -2.52
N VAL A 660 27.54 17.20 -3.73
CA VAL A 660 26.41 16.32 -4.01
C VAL A 660 26.93 15.06 -4.67
N VAL A 661 26.62 13.90 -4.09
CA VAL A 661 27.15 12.60 -4.51
C VAL A 661 26.01 11.63 -4.82
N SER A 662 26.13 10.92 -5.93
CA SER A 662 25.26 9.79 -6.29
C SER A 662 26.10 8.62 -6.81
N ALA A 663 25.53 7.41 -6.91
CA ALA A 663 26.22 6.28 -7.50
C ALA A 663 25.27 5.32 -8.23
N ILE A 664 25.73 4.78 -9.36
CA ILE A 664 25.05 3.72 -10.12
C ILE A 664 26.03 2.55 -10.26
N MET A 665 25.70 1.43 -9.62
CA MET A 665 26.50 0.19 -9.70
C MET A 665 25.68 -0.88 -10.41
N GLY A 666 26.30 -1.69 -11.27
CA GLY A 666 25.66 -2.84 -11.92
C GLY A 666 24.52 -2.52 -12.89
N ASP A 667 24.47 -1.31 -13.46
CA ASP A 667 23.44 -0.82 -14.40
C ASP A 667 22.00 -0.88 -13.85
N HIS A 668 21.85 -0.73 -12.53
CA HIS A 668 20.55 -0.80 -11.87
C HIS A 668 19.65 0.41 -12.14
N ASP A 669 20.23 1.56 -12.48
CA ASP A 669 19.53 2.85 -12.57
C ASP A 669 20.00 3.69 -13.77
N LYS A 670 19.21 4.71 -14.11
CA LYS A 670 19.54 5.69 -15.14
C LYS A 670 20.09 6.97 -14.52
N VAL A 671 20.98 7.67 -15.23
CA VAL A 671 21.49 8.98 -14.81
C VAL A 671 20.35 10.01 -14.77
N ARG A 672 20.14 10.68 -13.63
CA ARG A 672 19.12 11.72 -13.44
C ARG A 672 19.77 13.07 -13.12
N GLN A 673 19.40 14.13 -13.86
CA GLN A 673 19.93 15.48 -13.63
C GLN A 673 19.12 16.21 -12.54
N PRO A 674 19.74 16.86 -11.55
CA PRO A 674 19.04 17.77 -10.65
C PRO A 674 18.31 18.88 -11.41
N ARG A 675 17.15 19.31 -10.92
CA ARG A 675 16.37 20.43 -11.45
C ARG A 675 16.34 21.59 -10.46
N GLY A 676 16.11 22.81 -10.96
CA GLY A 676 15.95 23.99 -10.12
C GLY A 676 17.23 24.52 -9.47
N LEU A 677 18.41 24.24 -10.05
CA LEU A 677 19.69 24.74 -9.54
C LEU A 677 19.88 26.22 -9.84
N GLY A 678 20.26 27.01 -8.82
CA GLY A 678 20.65 28.41 -8.99
C GLY A 678 22.00 28.57 -9.72
N SER A 679 22.22 29.75 -10.31
CA SER A 679 23.48 30.08 -11.01
C SER A 679 24.69 30.05 -10.06
N HIS A 680 24.52 30.51 -8.82
CA HIS A 680 25.57 30.47 -7.79
C HIS A 680 25.86 29.05 -7.30
N THR A 681 24.89 28.15 -7.35
CA THR A 681 25.04 26.74 -6.97
C THR A 681 26.00 26.02 -7.92
N LEU A 682 25.87 26.26 -9.22
CA LEU A 682 26.77 25.68 -10.23
C LEU A 682 28.25 26.11 -10.04
N ALA A 683 28.49 27.26 -9.40
CA ALA A 683 29.83 27.77 -9.12
C ALA A 683 30.38 27.34 -7.74
N SER A 684 29.52 26.90 -6.81
CA SER A 684 29.89 26.67 -5.40
C SER A 684 29.63 25.25 -4.89
N VAL A 685 28.91 24.42 -5.65
CA VAL A 685 28.57 23.05 -5.30
C VAL A 685 29.14 22.08 -6.34
N CYS A 686 29.85 21.06 -5.89
CA CYS A 686 30.37 20.03 -6.79
C CYS A 686 29.41 18.84 -6.89
N PHE A 687 29.19 18.33 -8.11
CA PHE A 687 28.31 17.20 -8.38
C PHE A 687 29.12 16.01 -8.91
N PHE A 688 29.11 14.89 -8.18
CA PHE A 688 29.86 13.69 -8.52
C PHE A 688 28.96 12.46 -8.58
N MET A 689 29.10 11.66 -9.63
CA MET A 689 28.39 10.39 -9.78
C MET A 689 29.38 9.24 -9.98
N PHE A 690 29.36 8.27 -9.07
CA PHE A 690 30.22 7.09 -9.13
C PHE A 690 29.57 6.00 -9.97
N ILE A 691 30.31 5.45 -10.94
CA ILE A 691 29.83 4.33 -11.75
C ILE A 691 30.87 3.21 -11.83
N ASP A 692 30.40 1.98 -11.92
CA ASP A 692 31.27 0.82 -12.19
C ASP A 692 31.50 0.62 -13.70
N HIS A 693 32.42 -0.29 -14.02
CA HIS A 693 32.76 -0.59 -15.41
C HIS A 693 31.59 -1.21 -16.19
N ALA A 694 30.69 -1.94 -15.53
CA ALA A 694 29.49 -2.50 -16.15
C ALA A 694 28.54 -1.38 -16.62
N THR A 695 28.22 -0.45 -15.74
CA THR A 695 27.37 0.71 -16.05
C THR A 695 28.02 1.59 -17.13
N ARG A 696 29.34 1.83 -17.05
CA ARG A 696 30.05 2.59 -18.09
C ARG A 696 29.90 1.99 -19.48
N LYS A 697 30.04 0.66 -19.63
CA LYS A 697 29.87 -0.01 -20.94
C LYS A 697 28.48 0.27 -21.52
N VAL A 698 27.44 0.24 -20.70
CA VAL A 698 26.06 0.51 -21.12
C VAL A 698 25.90 1.97 -21.53
N LEU A 699 26.45 2.91 -20.77
CA LEU A 699 26.39 4.34 -21.10
C LEU A 699 27.15 4.70 -22.38
N VAL A 700 28.30 4.07 -22.62
CA VAL A 700 29.05 4.23 -23.90
C VAL A 700 28.28 3.61 -25.06
N ALA A 701 27.68 2.42 -24.87
CA ALA A 701 26.88 1.76 -25.91
C ALA A 701 25.61 2.55 -26.31
N HIS A 702 25.11 3.42 -25.44
CA HIS A 702 23.97 4.30 -25.72
C HIS A 702 24.39 5.72 -26.15
N ASP A 703 25.66 5.93 -26.51
CA ASP A 703 26.23 7.23 -26.90
C ASP A 703 26.06 8.34 -25.85
N ILE A 704 25.90 7.99 -24.56
CA ILE A 704 25.77 8.96 -23.46
C ILE A 704 27.16 9.42 -22.97
N LEU A 705 28.16 8.54 -23.04
CA LEU A 705 29.55 8.83 -22.67
C LEU A 705 30.47 8.61 -23.89
N SER A 706 31.40 9.54 -24.14
CA SER A 706 32.45 9.36 -25.14
C SER A 706 33.53 8.40 -24.63
N ASP A 707 34.06 7.57 -25.52
CA ASP A 707 35.17 6.64 -25.21
C ASP A 707 36.56 7.25 -25.40
N LYS A 708 36.65 8.58 -25.53
CA LYS A 708 37.92 9.27 -25.74
C LYS A 708 38.72 9.29 -24.43
N GLU A 709 39.86 8.61 -24.41
CA GLU A 709 40.81 8.70 -23.30
C GLU A 709 41.36 10.13 -23.17
N GLY A 710 41.01 10.81 -22.07
CA GLY A 710 41.54 12.13 -21.71
C GLY A 710 40.50 13.23 -21.56
N GLU A 711 39.26 13.04 -22.04
CA GLU A 711 38.17 14.00 -21.79
C GLU A 711 37.59 13.83 -20.38
N VAL A 712 37.24 14.95 -19.74
CA VAL A 712 36.50 14.95 -18.47
C VAL A 712 35.06 14.54 -18.78
N ASN A 713 34.69 13.34 -18.35
CA ASN A 713 33.35 12.79 -18.58
C ASN A 713 32.32 13.52 -17.71
N MET A 714 31.71 14.56 -18.28
CA MET A 714 30.58 15.29 -17.68
C MET A 714 29.27 14.83 -18.34
N ILE A 715 28.27 14.49 -17.54
CA ILE A 715 26.89 14.30 -18.01
C ILE A 715 26.03 15.35 -17.32
N GLY A 716 25.65 16.40 -18.03
CA GLY A 716 24.98 17.57 -17.44
C GLY A 716 25.84 18.19 -16.34
N VAL A 717 25.32 18.29 -15.11
CA VAL A 717 26.09 18.80 -13.96
C VAL A 717 26.98 17.74 -13.33
N TRP A 718 26.72 16.45 -13.56
CA TRP A 718 27.45 15.36 -12.93
C TRP A 718 28.81 15.16 -13.56
N ARG A 719 29.86 15.21 -12.73
CA ARG A 719 31.16 14.64 -13.05
C ARG A 719 31.15 13.15 -12.80
N ILE A 720 31.41 12.35 -13.84
CA ILE A 720 31.34 10.89 -13.77
C ILE A 720 32.67 10.31 -13.32
N VAL A 721 32.66 9.63 -12.18
CA VAL A 721 33.82 8.92 -11.62
C VAL A 721 33.67 7.44 -11.91
N THR A 722 34.46 6.93 -12.86
CA THR A 722 34.47 5.49 -13.18
C THR A 722 35.44 4.74 -12.27
N LEU A 723 34.96 3.72 -11.57
CA LEU A 723 35.81 2.79 -10.80
C LEU A 723 36.55 1.84 -11.75
N ARG A 724 37.87 1.67 -11.56
CA ARG A 724 38.70 0.82 -12.43
C ARG A 724 38.29 -0.65 -12.34
N GLY A 725 37.94 -1.26 -13.47
CA GLY A 725 37.54 -2.67 -13.56
C GLY A 725 38.67 -3.63 -13.17
N GLY A 726 38.38 -4.58 -12.26
CA GLY A 726 39.32 -5.61 -11.81
C GLY A 726 39.84 -5.48 -10.36
N ARG A 727 39.54 -4.38 -9.66
CA ARG A 727 39.91 -4.17 -8.23
C ARG A 727 38.80 -3.45 -7.45
N LEU A 728 37.54 -3.84 -7.60
CA LEU A 728 36.49 -3.29 -6.76
C LEU A 728 36.70 -3.74 -5.29
N PRO A 729 36.44 -2.87 -4.29
CA PRO A 729 36.63 -3.22 -2.88
C PRO A 729 35.82 -4.43 -2.39
N TYR A 730 34.66 -4.67 -3.01
CA TYR A 730 33.77 -5.79 -2.70
C TYR A 730 33.21 -6.41 -3.99
N ASP A 731 32.88 -7.70 -3.96
CA ASP A 731 32.23 -8.40 -5.08
C ASP A 731 30.78 -7.92 -5.30
N SER A 732 30.10 -7.52 -4.21
CA SER A 732 28.71 -7.05 -4.26
C SER A 732 28.64 -5.60 -4.77
N PRO A 733 27.92 -5.32 -5.88
CA PRO A 733 27.69 -3.97 -6.36
C PRO A 733 27.00 -3.07 -5.33
N ALA A 734 26.09 -3.64 -4.53
CA ALA A 734 25.39 -2.92 -3.48
C ALA A 734 26.36 -2.41 -2.40
N MET A 735 27.33 -3.23 -1.97
CA MET A 735 28.34 -2.83 -0.99
C MET A 735 29.29 -1.76 -1.56
N ASN A 736 29.64 -1.85 -2.85
CA ASN A 736 30.43 -0.79 -3.50
C ASN A 736 29.67 0.55 -3.54
N GLY A 737 28.34 0.54 -3.63
CA GLY A 737 27.49 1.74 -3.50
C GLY A 737 27.44 2.32 -2.08
N VAL A 738 27.63 1.50 -1.04
CA VAL A 738 27.66 1.94 0.37
C VAL A 738 28.85 2.86 0.66
N ILE A 739 29.97 2.71 -0.07
CA ILE A 739 31.18 3.54 0.10
C ILE A 739 30.90 5.02 -0.19
N PRO A 740 30.49 5.42 -1.42
CA PRO A 740 30.15 6.82 -1.70
C PRO A 740 28.89 7.27 -0.96
N LYS A 741 28.04 6.36 -0.46
CA LYS A 741 26.92 6.70 0.42
C LYS A 741 27.40 7.18 1.79
N HIS A 742 28.21 6.43 2.52
CA HIS A 742 28.53 6.74 3.92
C HIS A 742 29.90 7.42 4.14
N LEU A 743 30.87 7.20 3.26
CA LEU A 743 32.25 7.69 3.39
C LEU A 743 32.56 8.95 2.57
N VAL A 744 31.55 9.78 2.27
CA VAL A 744 31.72 11.05 1.53
C VAL A 744 32.79 11.94 2.17
N HIS A 745 32.81 12.02 3.50
CA HIS A 745 33.79 12.80 4.27
C HIS A 745 35.25 12.33 4.11
N ARG A 746 35.48 11.06 3.70
CA ARG A 746 36.81 10.52 3.38
C ARG A 746 37.15 10.74 1.90
N LEU A 747 36.15 10.66 1.03
CA LEU A 747 36.29 10.89 -0.42
C LEU A 747 36.50 12.37 -0.75
N PHE A 748 35.89 13.28 0.01
CA PHE A 748 35.92 14.73 -0.18
C PHE A 748 36.40 15.43 1.11
N PRO A 749 37.69 15.33 1.45
CA PRO A 749 38.22 15.76 2.76
C PRO A 749 38.06 17.26 3.03
N ASN A 750 38.01 18.08 1.96
CA ASN A 750 37.87 19.54 2.06
C ASN A 750 36.42 20.03 2.04
N SER A 751 35.46 19.14 1.80
CA SER A 751 34.03 19.48 1.86
C SER A 751 33.56 19.58 3.31
N LYS A 752 32.67 20.53 3.59
CA LYS A 752 32.06 20.75 4.92
C LYS A 752 30.64 20.21 5.00
N PHE A 753 29.94 20.14 3.88
CA PHE A 753 28.61 19.54 3.79
C PHE A 753 28.57 18.56 2.62
N SER A 754 27.80 17.50 2.80
CA SER A 754 27.51 16.54 1.72
C SER A 754 26.03 16.24 1.62
N VAL A 755 25.58 16.03 0.38
CA VAL A 755 24.25 15.52 0.06
C VAL A 755 24.43 14.22 -0.71
N TRP A 756 23.90 13.12 -0.17
CA TRP A 756 23.80 11.86 -0.89
C TRP A 756 22.43 11.74 -1.54
N LEU A 757 22.43 11.33 -2.81
CA LEU A 757 21.24 11.03 -3.59
C LEU A 757 21.33 9.62 -4.15
N ASP A 758 20.37 8.76 -3.79
CA ASP A 758 20.18 7.49 -4.46
C ASP A 758 19.85 7.72 -5.94
N ALA A 759 20.39 6.88 -6.83
CA ALA A 759 20.26 7.07 -8.28
C ALA A 759 18.82 6.95 -8.79
N LYS A 760 17.95 6.29 -8.02
CA LYS A 760 16.50 6.24 -8.28
C LYS A 760 15.81 7.58 -8.04
N VAL A 761 16.46 8.53 -7.37
CA VAL A 761 15.87 9.82 -6.96
C VAL A 761 16.44 10.97 -7.79
N GLN A 762 15.57 11.90 -8.18
CA GLN A 762 15.94 13.18 -8.81
C GLN A 762 15.69 14.34 -7.85
N LEU A 763 16.70 15.16 -7.59
CA LEU A 763 16.59 16.36 -6.75
C LEU A 763 15.86 17.49 -7.50
N THR A 764 14.84 18.10 -6.88
CA THR A 764 14.05 19.20 -7.47
C THR A 764 14.31 20.56 -6.85
N VAL A 765 14.93 20.60 -5.66
CA VAL A 765 15.21 21.82 -4.89
C VAL A 765 16.72 22.04 -4.80
N ASP A 766 17.12 23.31 -4.79
CA ASP A 766 18.53 23.70 -4.70
C ASP A 766 19.20 23.11 -3.42
N PRO A 767 20.36 22.41 -3.55
CA PRO A 767 21.02 21.76 -2.43
C PRO A 767 21.44 22.73 -1.32
N LEU A 768 21.74 24.00 -1.63
CA LEU A 768 22.12 25.00 -0.62
C LEU A 768 20.93 25.35 0.28
N LEU A 769 19.74 25.51 -0.31
CA LEU A 769 18.50 25.76 0.43
C LEU A 769 18.13 24.57 1.32
N LEU A 770 18.34 23.34 0.82
CA LEU A 770 18.08 22.12 1.60
C LEU A 770 19.03 21.99 2.80
N ILE A 771 20.33 22.23 2.60
CA ILE A 771 21.31 22.22 3.68
C ILE A 771 20.96 23.28 4.72
N HIS A 772 20.65 24.50 4.29
CA HIS A 772 20.30 25.57 5.20
C HIS A 772 19.08 25.21 6.06
N SER A 773 18.02 24.75 5.40
CA SER A 773 16.72 24.51 6.04
C SER A 773 16.70 23.27 6.94
N LEU A 774 17.38 22.19 6.54
CA LEU A 774 17.31 20.90 7.21
C LEU A 774 18.50 20.62 8.15
N LEU A 775 19.66 21.25 7.92
CA LEU A 775 20.85 21.07 8.78
C LEU A 775 21.21 22.33 9.57
N VAL A 776 21.31 23.49 8.90
CA VAL A 776 21.85 24.71 9.52
C VAL A 776 20.85 25.32 10.51
N LEU A 777 19.61 25.56 10.09
CA LEU A 777 18.56 26.14 10.95
C LEU A 777 18.25 25.26 12.19
N PRO A 778 18.12 23.92 12.07
CA PRO A 778 17.86 23.06 13.22
C PRO A 778 19.10 22.77 14.10
N ASP A 779 20.30 23.20 13.69
CA ASP A 779 21.59 22.77 14.25
C ASP A 779 21.71 21.24 14.37
N ALA A 780 21.48 20.56 13.24
CA ALA A 780 21.61 19.11 13.13
C ALA A 780 22.97 18.70 12.53
N ASP A 781 23.47 17.53 12.94
CA ASP A 781 24.68 16.93 12.34
C ASP A 781 24.34 16.22 11.02
N THR A 782 23.17 15.57 10.98
CA THR A 782 22.64 14.85 9.81
C THR A 782 21.13 15.11 9.68
N ALA A 783 20.63 15.17 8.46
CA ALA A 783 19.19 15.18 8.16
C ALA A 783 18.85 14.05 7.19
N ILE A 784 17.80 13.31 7.50
CA ILE A 784 17.36 12.11 6.77
C ILE A 784 15.83 11.97 6.86
N PRO A 785 15.14 11.54 5.81
CA PRO A 785 13.69 11.35 5.89
C PRO A 785 13.31 10.17 6.79
N LYS A 786 12.14 10.27 7.41
CA LYS A 786 11.49 9.18 8.12
C LYS A 786 10.86 8.21 7.13
N HIS A 787 10.84 6.92 7.48
CA HIS A 787 10.05 5.95 6.76
C HIS A 787 8.53 6.17 7.01
N PRO A 788 7.67 6.12 5.97
CA PRO A 788 6.27 6.57 6.09
C PRO A 788 5.36 5.68 6.93
N PHE A 789 5.72 4.40 7.14
CA PHE A 789 4.84 3.42 7.79
C PHE A 789 5.42 2.84 9.09
N ASN A 790 6.61 2.26 9.01
CA ASN A 790 7.22 1.54 10.13
C ASN A 790 8.08 2.45 11.02
N THR A 791 7.92 2.32 12.33
CA THR A 791 8.72 3.03 13.35
C THR A 791 9.81 2.15 13.95
N HIS A 792 9.62 0.83 13.94
CA HIS A 792 10.55 -0.16 14.48
C HIS A 792 11.35 -0.82 13.36
N THR A 793 12.69 -0.80 13.45
CA THR A 793 13.54 -1.34 12.38
C THR A 793 13.44 -2.86 12.22
N MET A 794 13.02 -3.58 13.28
CA MET A 794 12.76 -5.02 13.23
C MET A 794 11.47 -5.36 12.48
N GLU A 795 10.42 -4.54 12.61
CA GLU A 795 9.18 -4.73 11.85
C GLU A 795 9.44 -4.56 10.36
N GLU A 796 10.25 -3.56 10.00
CA GLU A 796 10.66 -3.33 8.62
C GLU A 796 11.55 -4.46 8.08
N ALA A 797 12.43 -5.05 8.90
CA ALA A 797 13.21 -6.23 8.53
C ALA A 797 12.32 -7.47 8.31
N VAL A 798 11.36 -7.73 9.21
CA VAL A 798 10.39 -8.82 9.08
C VAL A 798 9.48 -8.61 7.87
N ALA A 799 9.04 -7.38 7.61
CA ALA A 799 8.30 -7.04 6.40
C ALA A 799 9.16 -7.36 5.17
N THR A 800 10.41 -6.91 5.11
CA THR A 800 11.31 -7.20 3.98
C THR A 800 11.50 -8.70 3.72
N ALA A 801 11.61 -9.50 4.79
CA ALA A 801 11.70 -10.96 4.69
C ALA A 801 10.43 -11.59 4.07
N ARG A 802 9.24 -11.12 4.46
CA ARG A 802 7.95 -11.63 3.92
C ARG A 802 7.79 -11.37 2.43
N TRP A 803 8.29 -10.24 1.94
CA TRP A 803 8.15 -9.82 0.55
C TRP A 803 9.21 -10.43 -0.40
N LYS A 804 10.09 -11.32 0.10
CA LYS A 804 11.17 -11.99 -0.67
C LYS A 804 12.04 -11.02 -1.48
N LYS A 805 12.25 -9.80 -0.97
CA LYS A 805 13.08 -8.79 -1.65
C LYS A 805 14.54 -9.23 -1.80
N TRP A 806 14.99 -10.14 -0.93
CA TRP A 806 16.33 -10.74 -0.95
C TRP A 806 16.26 -12.26 -1.01
N ALA A 807 17.21 -12.88 -1.71
CA ALA A 807 17.29 -14.33 -1.87
C ALA A 807 17.71 -15.06 -0.58
N ASP A 808 18.39 -14.35 0.33
CA ASP A 808 19.01 -14.91 1.54
C ASP A 808 18.34 -14.34 2.81
N VAL A 809 17.16 -14.90 3.12
CA VAL A 809 16.38 -14.53 4.31
C VAL A 809 17.06 -14.99 5.61
N GLU A 810 17.88 -16.04 5.53
CA GLU A 810 18.58 -16.61 6.69
C GLU A 810 19.65 -15.65 7.22
N SER A 811 20.44 -15.04 6.34
CA SER A 811 21.43 -14.06 6.78
C SER A 811 20.81 -12.76 7.31
N LEU A 812 19.61 -12.38 6.85
CA LEU A 812 18.84 -11.28 7.47
C LEU A 812 18.40 -11.66 8.89
N ARG A 813 17.96 -12.90 9.12
CA ARG A 813 17.63 -13.44 10.45
C ARG A 813 18.84 -13.39 11.39
N VAL A 814 20.01 -13.85 10.91
CA VAL A 814 21.26 -13.80 11.68
C VAL A 814 21.66 -12.36 12.04
N GLN A 815 21.48 -11.40 11.13
CA GLN A 815 21.73 -9.98 11.41
C GLN A 815 20.81 -9.47 12.54
N MET A 816 19.52 -9.81 12.49
CA MET A 816 18.55 -9.40 13.52
C MET A 816 18.91 -9.97 14.90
N GLU A 817 19.17 -11.27 14.98
CA GLU A 817 19.52 -11.96 16.22
C GLU A 817 20.81 -11.39 16.82
N THR A 818 21.83 -11.19 15.98
CA THR A 818 23.11 -10.64 16.43
C THR A 818 22.95 -9.25 17.05
N TYR A 819 22.15 -8.36 16.46
CA TYR A 819 21.96 -7.02 17.03
C TYR A 819 21.08 -7.02 18.29
N CYS A 820 20.05 -7.86 18.35
CA CYS A 820 19.25 -8.04 19.56
C CYS A 820 20.11 -8.52 20.74
N GLU A 821 20.90 -9.57 20.54
CA GLU A 821 21.81 -10.12 21.58
C GLU A 821 22.84 -9.08 22.03
N ASN A 822 23.27 -8.21 21.13
CA ASN A 822 24.26 -7.19 21.43
C ASN A 822 23.68 -5.87 21.98
N GLY A 823 22.39 -5.83 22.29
CA GLY A 823 21.76 -4.75 23.06
C GLY A 823 20.88 -3.78 22.25
N LEU A 824 20.51 -4.11 21.01
CA LEU A 824 19.50 -3.33 20.28
C LEU A 824 18.13 -3.49 20.97
N GLN A 825 17.48 -2.37 21.29
CA GLN A 825 16.14 -2.35 21.89
C GLN A 825 15.09 -1.82 20.89
N PRO A 826 13.79 -2.13 21.05
CA PRO A 826 12.73 -1.56 20.23
C PRO A 826 12.69 -0.04 20.37
N TRP A 827 12.27 0.66 19.33
CA TRP A 827 11.93 2.08 19.47
C TRP A 827 10.91 2.28 20.61
N SER A 828 11.12 3.29 21.43
CA SER A 828 10.24 3.67 22.54
C SER A 828 10.41 5.16 22.84
N THR A 829 9.49 5.73 23.62
CA THR A 829 9.53 7.16 24.00
C THR A 829 10.80 7.55 24.76
N SER A 830 11.51 6.60 25.37
CA SER A 830 12.80 6.84 26.02
C SER A 830 13.94 7.18 25.04
N LYS A 831 13.76 6.93 23.74
CA LYS A 831 14.74 7.25 22.69
C LYS A 831 14.58 8.66 22.09
N LEU A 832 13.68 9.49 22.62
CA LEU A 832 13.60 10.90 22.22
C LEU A 832 14.96 11.60 22.41
N PRO A 833 15.39 12.47 21.46
CA PRO A 833 14.59 13.13 20.43
C PRO A 833 14.43 12.37 19.10
N TYR A 834 14.83 11.09 19.01
CA TYR A 834 14.66 10.32 17.78
C TYR A 834 13.22 9.79 17.66
N GLU A 835 12.48 10.29 16.66
CA GLU A 835 11.06 9.95 16.49
C GLU A 835 10.80 8.57 15.86
N THR A 836 11.81 7.94 15.23
CA THR A 836 11.72 6.59 14.64
C THR A 836 13.09 5.90 14.59
N ASP A 837 13.11 4.57 14.51
CA ASP A 837 14.32 3.77 14.24
C ASP A 837 14.55 3.53 12.74
N VAL A 838 13.60 3.90 11.90
CA VAL A 838 13.57 3.54 10.48
C VAL A 838 13.74 4.78 9.60
N PRO A 839 14.98 5.08 9.15
CA PRO A 839 15.19 6.13 8.16
C PRO A 839 14.89 5.64 6.74
N ASP A 840 14.46 6.55 5.87
CA ASP A 840 14.58 6.37 4.42
C ASP A 840 15.93 6.94 3.96
N SER A 841 16.78 6.07 3.43
CA SER A 841 18.17 6.39 3.13
C SER A 841 18.40 6.88 1.69
N ALA A 842 17.31 7.19 0.97
CA ALA A 842 17.35 7.68 -0.40
C ALA A 842 17.95 9.11 -0.55
N LEU A 843 17.79 9.96 0.48
CA LEU A 843 18.40 11.28 0.57
C LEU A 843 19.04 11.47 1.95
N ILE A 844 20.33 11.82 2.00
CA ILE A 844 21.04 12.05 3.27
C ILE A 844 21.85 13.34 3.20
N LEU A 845 21.53 14.31 4.04
CA LEU A 845 22.30 15.53 4.20
C LEU A 845 23.18 15.43 5.44
N ARG A 846 24.46 15.78 5.33
CA ARG A 846 25.43 15.68 6.43
C ARG A 846 26.28 16.94 6.54
N ARG A 847 26.51 17.37 7.78
CA ARG A 847 27.54 18.32 8.17
C ARG A 847 28.77 17.55 8.62
N HIS A 848 29.89 17.72 7.93
CA HIS A 848 31.13 17.03 8.25
C HIS A 848 31.75 17.60 9.53
N GLY A 849 31.72 16.78 10.58
CA GLY A 849 32.23 17.09 11.91
C GLY A 849 32.42 15.80 12.70
N LEU A 850 32.95 15.92 13.93
CA LEU A 850 33.32 14.76 14.75
C LEU A 850 32.19 13.72 14.89
N ARG A 851 30.98 14.16 15.25
CA ARG A 851 29.82 13.28 15.49
C ARG A 851 29.32 12.59 14.23
N SER A 852 29.11 13.36 13.15
CA SER A 852 28.62 12.81 11.87
C SER A 852 29.65 11.88 11.22
N ASN A 853 30.94 12.23 11.26
CA ASN A 853 31.99 11.42 10.66
C ASN A 853 32.17 10.11 11.44
N LEU A 854 32.20 10.17 12.78
CA LEU A 854 32.24 8.97 13.62
C LEU A 854 31.03 8.06 13.34
N PHE A 855 29.82 8.62 13.28
CA PHE A 855 28.61 7.84 12.95
C PHE A 855 28.73 7.16 11.59
N SER A 856 29.15 7.91 10.56
CA SER A 856 29.38 7.37 9.22
C SER A 856 30.39 6.21 9.21
N CYS A 857 31.50 6.33 9.95
CA CYS A 857 32.52 5.28 10.04
C CYS A 857 32.00 4.03 10.75
N LEU A 858 31.35 4.19 11.91
CA LEU A 858 30.81 3.07 12.68
C LEU A 858 29.70 2.35 11.90
N LEU A 859 28.82 3.11 11.23
CA LEU A 859 27.78 2.55 10.37
C LEU A 859 28.37 1.78 9.20
N PHE A 860 29.38 2.33 8.52
CA PHE A 860 30.07 1.65 7.43
C PHE A 860 30.71 0.33 7.89
N ASN A 861 31.33 0.29 9.07
CA ASN A 861 31.96 -0.91 9.60
C ASN A 861 30.93 -2.01 9.92
N GLU A 862 29.76 -1.65 10.44
CA GLU A 862 28.68 -2.61 10.67
C GLU A 862 28.04 -3.08 9.35
N LEU A 863 27.91 -2.21 8.35
CA LEU A 863 27.46 -2.61 7.01
C LEU A 863 28.46 -3.54 6.30
N GLY A 864 29.76 -3.37 6.56
CA GLY A 864 30.79 -4.29 6.09
C GLY A 864 30.67 -5.70 6.69
N ALA A 865 30.06 -5.83 7.87
CA ALA A 865 29.76 -7.13 8.47
C ALA A 865 28.39 -7.67 8.04
N PHE A 866 27.36 -6.81 8.00
CA PHE A 866 25.99 -7.16 7.63
C PHE A 866 25.37 -6.09 6.73
N ASN A 867 25.16 -6.39 5.43
CA ASN A 867 24.59 -5.46 4.46
C ASN A 867 23.21 -5.89 3.89
N TYR A 868 22.47 -6.74 4.61
CA TYR A 868 21.14 -7.20 4.14
C TYR A 868 20.07 -6.13 4.37
N ARG A 869 20.07 -5.49 5.54
CA ARG A 869 19.25 -4.31 5.82
C ARG A 869 20.04 -3.24 6.56
N ASP A 870 20.19 -2.07 5.94
CA ASP A 870 20.99 -0.95 6.44
C ASP A 870 20.35 -0.23 7.64
N GLN A 871 19.02 -0.18 7.69
CA GLN A 871 18.27 0.42 8.80
C GLN A 871 18.52 -0.27 10.15
N LEU A 872 18.77 -1.59 10.16
CA LEU A 872 19.15 -2.34 11.36
C LEU A 872 20.46 -1.82 11.95
N ALA A 873 21.49 -1.67 11.09
CA ALA A 873 22.79 -1.14 11.48
C ALA A 873 22.69 0.34 11.91
N PHE A 874 21.85 1.13 11.24
CA PHE A 874 21.59 2.52 11.58
C PHE A 874 21.10 2.68 13.02
N ALA A 875 20.03 1.96 13.40
CA ALA A 875 19.47 2.01 14.74
C ALA A 875 20.48 1.54 15.80
N TYR A 876 21.18 0.42 15.52
CA TYR A 876 22.19 -0.15 16.41
C TYR A 876 23.36 0.80 16.70
N VAL A 877 23.93 1.43 15.67
CA VAL A 877 25.04 2.37 15.83
C VAL A 877 24.59 3.65 16.54
N ARG A 878 23.45 4.21 16.16
CA ARG A 878 22.89 5.43 16.78
C ARG A 878 22.67 5.23 18.29
N ASP A 879 22.15 4.08 18.69
CA ASP A 879 21.79 3.79 20.09
C ASP A 879 23.00 3.52 20.98
N LEU A 880 24.09 3.00 20.42
CA LEU A 880 25.28 2.65 21.21
C LEU A 880 26.41 3.67 21.14
N MET A 881 26.45 4.53 20.11
CA MET A 881 27.54 5.51 19.95
C MET A 881 27.55 6.60 21.03
N VAL A 882 28.75 7.06 21.36
CA VAL A 882 29.05 8.22 22.21
C VAL A 882 30.22 9.00 21.60
N PRO A 883 30.13 10.33 21.39
CA PRO A 883 28.98 11.21 21.67
C PRO A 883 27.76 10.95 20.77
N LYS A 884 26.56 11.29 21.27
CA LYS A 884 25.31 11.14 20.50
C LYS A 884 25.24 12.12 19.33
N ILE A 885 24.84 11.61 18.17
CA ILE A 885 24.64 12.38 16.93
C ILE A 885 23.30 13.11 16.96
N LYS A 886 23.25 14.39 16.56
CA LYS A 886 21.97 15.11 16.39
C LYS A 886 21.42 14.84 14.99
N ILE A 887 20.33 14.09 14.89
CA ILE A 887 19.69 13.75 13.60
C ILE A 887 18.36 14.49 13.49
N ASN A 888 18.19 15.28 12.43
CA ASN A 888 16.90 15.83 12.03
C ASN A 888 16.18 14.80 11.13
N MET A 889 15.25 14.04 11.72
CA MET A 889 14.40 13.12 10.97
C MET A 889 13.14 13.84 10.51
N PHE A 890 13.14 14.27 9.25
CA PHE A 890 12.03 15.04 8.68
C PHE A 890 10.97 14.13 8.06
N GLU A 891 9.75 14.65 7.96
CA GLU A 891 8.59 13.89 7.47
C GLU A 891 8.74 13.48 6.01
N PHE A 892 8.16 12.33 5.65
CA PHE A 892 8.24 11.77 4.29
C PHE A 892 7.61 12.70 3.24
N GLU A 893 6.58 13.45 3.61
CA GLU A 893 5.93 14.42 2.73
C GLU A 893 6.91 15.52 2.31
N VAL A 894 7.85 15.93 3.18
CA VAL A 894 8.89 16.90 2.81
C VAL A 894 9.85 16.27 1.79
N PHE A 895 10.15 14.97 1.91
CA PHE A 895 10.96 14.24 0.92
C PHE A 895 10.30 14.21 -0.47
N GLU A 896 8.99 13.98 -0.54
CA GLU A 896 8.21 13.98 -1.79
C GLU A 896 8.16 15.35 -2.49
N HIS A 897 8.30 16.45 -1.74
CA HIS A 897 8.34 17.79 -2.32
C HIS A 897 9.74 18.18 -2.84
N VAL A 898 10.81 17.68 -2.19
CA VAL A 898 12.19 18.04 -2.53
C VAL A 898 12.84 17.07 -3.51
N THR A 899 12.19 15.94 -3.80
CA THR A 899 12.68 14.92 -4.72
C THR A 899 11.58 14.25 -5.53
N VAL A 900 11.94 13.63 -6.67
CA VAL A 900 11.07 12.76 -7.47
C VAL A 900 11.69 11.37 -7.55
N GLU A 901 10.99 10.35 -7.09
CA GLU A 901 11.45 8.95 -7.13
C GLU A 901 11.06 8.26 -8.45
N TYR A 902 11.98 7.50 -9.02
CA TYR A 902 11.81 6.69 -10.22
C TYR A 902 12.00 5.21 -9.92
N ARG A 903 11.35 4.33 -10.70
CA ARG A 903 11.58 2.88 -10.60
C ARG A 903 12.93 2.49 -11.21
N HIS A 904 13.62 1.54 -10.57
CA HIS A 904 14.84 0.90 -11.06
C HIS A 904 14.62 0.23 -12.43
N ASN A 905 15.70 0.04 -13.19
CA ASN A 905 15.66 -0.73 -14.44
C ASN A 905 15.34 -2.20 -14.13
N LEU A 906 14.29 -2.76 -14.76
CA LEU A 906 13.96 -4.18 -14.68
C LEU A 906 15.05 -5.00 -15.38
N ARG A 907 15.79 -5.84 -14.65
CA ARG A 907 16.63 -6.86 -15.27
C ARG A 907 15.75 -7.96 -15.90
N PRO A 908 16.11 -8.52 -17.07
CA PRO A 908 15.53 -9.76 -17.55
C PRO A 908 15.80 -10.87 -16.53
N GLU A 909 14.76 -11.61 -16.16
CA GLU A 909 14.79 -12.66 -15.14
C GLU A 909 15.86 -13.72 -15.45
N GLY A 910 16.84 -13.84 -14.54
CA GLY A 910 17.83 -14.92 -14.53
C GLY A 910 17.88 -15.57 -13.15
N SER A 911 17.17 -16.69 -12.99
CA SER A 911 17.19 -17.64 -11.86
C SER A 911 16.66 -17.14 -10.50
N GLN A 912 15.34 -16.96 -10.37
CA GLN A 912 14.69 -17.09 -9.06
C GLN A 912 14.38 -18.58 -8.81
N ARG A 913 15.18 -19.24 -7.97
CA ARG A 913 14.79 -20.52 -7.36
C ARG A 913 13.65 -20.26 -6.38
N SER A 914 12.56 -21.01 -6.53
CA SER A 914 11.44 -21.03 -5.59
C SER A 914 11.92 -21.48 -4.20
N VAL A 915 11.96 -20.57 -3.23
CA VAL A 915 12.19 -20.88 -1.81
C VAL A 915 10.94 -20.52 -0.99
N LYS A 916 10.61 -21.34 0.01
CA LYS A 916 9.42 -21.24 0.89
C LYS A 916 9.34 -19.88 1.60
N MET A 917 8.11 -19.41 1.85
CA MET A 917 7.85 -18.24 2.70
C MET A 917 8.17 -18.58 4.16
N ALA A 918 8.93 -17.73 4.85
CA ALA A 918 9.08 -17.81 6.30
C ALA A 918 7.82 -17.23 6.99
N SER A 919 7.29 -17.96 7.97
CA SER A 919 6.14 -17.55 8.78
C SER A 919 6.59 -17.01 10.14
N SER A 920 5.70 -16.31 10.85
CA SER A 920 5.92 -15.89 12.24
C SER A 920 6.22 -17.05 13.21
N ARG A 921 5.96 -18.30 12.81
CA ARG A 921 6.25 -19.51 13.61
C ARG A 921 7.71 -19.96 13.51
N ASP A 922 8.47 -19.44 12.54
CA ASP A 922 9.87 -19.82 12.31
C ASP A 922 10.85 -19.05 13.22
N VAL A 923 10.35 -18.11 14.05
CA VAL A 923 11.13 -17.32 15.03
C VAL A 923 10.86 -17.76 16.48
N LYS A 924 9.99 -18.75 16.71
CA LYS A 924 9.70 -19.28 18.05
C LYS A 924 10.94 -19.95 18.64
N GLY A 925 11.42 -19.45 19.77
CA GLY A 925 12.58 -20.00 20.50
C GLY A 925 13.93 -19.31 20.24
N SER A 926 13.98 -18.19 19.50
CA SER A 926 15.21 -17.39 19.38
C SER A 926 15.30 -16.32 20.49
N SER A 927 16.50 -15.77 20.72
CA SER A 927 16.75 -14.69 21.70
C SER A 927 15.93 -13.41 21.44
N CYS A 928 15.30 -13.31 20.26
CA CYS A 928 14.40 -12.24 19.86
C CYS A 928 12.93 -12.43 20.29
N ASP A 929 12.54 -13.56 20.90
CA ASP A 929 11.14 -13.80 21.30
C ASP A 929 10.65 -12.73 22.32
N ASP A 930 11.49 -12.36 23.29
CA ASP A 930 11.20 -11.28 24.25
C ASP A 930 11.05 -9.90 23.57
N TYR A 931 11.77 -9.67 22.48
CA TYR A 931 11.69 -8.43 21.69
C TYR A 931 10.37 -8.38 20.91
N LEU A 932 9.95 -9.49 20.31
CA LEU A 932 8.65 -9.62 19.62
C LEU A 932 7.46 -9.55 20.59
N LEU A 933 7.60 -10.07 21.81
CA LEU A 933 6.62 -9.94 22.88
C LEU A 933 6.48 -8.48 23.37
N LYS A 934 7.59 -7.73 23.45
CA LYS A 934 7.58 -6.27 23.73
C LYS A 934 6.93 -5.45 22.61
N ILE A 935 7.02 -5.89 21.35
CA ILE A 935 6.29 -5.28 20.22
C ILE A 935 4.78 -5.58 20.32
N GLN A 936 4.39 -6.75 20.82
CA GLN A 936 2.98 -7.16 20.97
C GLN A 936 2.25 -6.51 22.17
N CYS A 937 2.98 -5.88 23.10
CA CYS A 937 2.40 -5.09 24.19
C CYS A 937 2.53 -3.59 23.90
N PRO A 938 1.45 -2.88 23.56
CA PRO A 938 1.50 -1.42 23.56
C PRO A 938 1.72 -0.97 25.01
N GLN A 939 2.91 -0.43 25.30
CA GLN A 939 3.18 0.20 26.59
C GLN A 939 2.19 1.34 26.81
N GLN A 940 1.49 1.23 27.92
CA GLN A 940 0.65 2.24 28.55
C GLN A 940 1.35 3.61 28.57
N TYR A 941 0.67 4.62 28.06
CA TYR A 941 0.88 5.99 28.53
C TYR A 941 0.37 6.06 29.98
N ASP A 942 1.27 6.34 30.92
CA ASP A 942 0.92 6.74 32.28
C ASP A 942 0.23 8.11 32.24
N ILE A 943 -1.08 8.10 32.46
CA ILE A 943 -1.79 9.20 33.11
C ILE A 943 -2.49 8.55 34.31
N GLU A 944 -2.01 8.87 35.50
CA GLU A 944 -2.59 8.45 36.77
C GLU A 944 -4.08 8.82 36.86
N GLY A 945 -4.90 7.87 37.32
CA GLY A 945 -6.28 8.12 37.74
C GLY A 945 -7.24 6.97 37.44
N GLN A 946 -7.24 5.94 38.31
CA GLN A 946 -8.31 4.98 38.64
C GLN A 946 -9.42 4.75 37.57
N ILE A 947 -9.63 3.55 37.01
CA ILE A 947 -10.17 2.36 37.70
C ILE A 947 -9.75 1.09 36.94
N ASN A 948 -9.25 0.11 37.70
CA ASN A 948 -8.91 -1.25 37.32
C ASN A 948 -10.15 -2.11 37.00
N LEU A 949 -10.12 -2.87 35.89
CA LEU A 949 -10.08 -4.36 35.87
C LEU A 949 -10.35 -4.90 34.46
N ARG A 950 -9.26 -5.22 33.75
CA ARG A 950 -9.21 -6.35 32.81
C ARG A 950 -8.69 -7.56 33.61
N LEU A 951 -9.36 -8.69 33.47
CA LEU A 951 -8.75 -10.00 33.68
C LEU A 951 -8.82 -10.79 32.38
N CYS A 952 -7.63 -11.14 31.91
CA CYS A 952 -7.36 -12.16 30.92
C CYS A 952 -7.92 -13.51 31.37
N SER A 953 -8.38 -14.32 30.43
CA SER A 953 -8.58 -15.77 30.61
C SER A 953 -7.76 -16.48 29.53
N GLY A 954 -6.51 -16.77 29.87
CA GLY A 954 -5.75 -17.87 29.29
C GLY A 954 -5.95 -19.10 30.17
N ARG A 955 -6.07 -20.28 29.53
CA ARG A 955 -6.26 -21.58 30.16
C ARG A 955 -5.19 -21.90 31.21
N GLU A 956 -5.64 -22.69 32.18
CA GLU A 956 -4.97 -23.23 33.35
C GLU A 956 -3.65 -23.97 33.07
N GLY A 957 -2.74 -23.81 34.04
CA GLY A 957 -1.61 -24.68 34.34
C GLY A 957 -1.09 -24.31 35.72
N LEU A 958 -1.42 -25.13 36.72
CA LEU A 958 -1.10 -25.03 38.15
C LEU A 958 0.37 -24.67 38.44
N CYS A 959 0.60 -23.85 39.47
CA CYS A 959 1.43 -24.23 40.62
C CYS A 959 1.17 -23.35 41.86
N LEU A 960 1.24 -24.02 43.00
CA LEU A 960 0.76 -23.69 44.34
C LEU A 960 1.36 -22.43 44.97
N ALA A 961 0.54 -21.79 45.81
CA ALA A 961 0.91 -20.70 46.71
C ALA A 961 1.50 -21.23 48.03
N SER A 962 2.47 -20.47 48.58
CA SER A 962 2.66 -20.26 50.01
C SER A 962 3.35 -18.91 50.19
N GLY A 963 2.76 -18.04 51.00
CA GLY A 963 3.25 -16.69 51.25
C GLY A 963 4.07 -16.53 52.53
N GLU A 964 4.20 -15.26 52.88
CA GLU A 964 4.69 -14.63 54.11
C GLU A 964 6.18 -14.28 54.19
N GLY A 965 6.43 -13.02 54.56
CA GLY A 965 7.52 -12.68 55.48
C GLY A 965 8.57 -11.69 54.99
N ASP A 966 8.30 -10.40 55.21
CA ASP A 966 9.18 -9.37 55.79
C ASP A 966 10.62 -9.10 55.32
N ILE A 967 10.84 -7.79 55.07
CA ILE A 967 11.94 -6.92 55.51
C ILE A 967 13.39 -7.40 55.25
N GLY A 968 14.17 -6.60 54.49
CA GLY A 968 15.62 -6.58 54.70
C GLY A 968 16.48 -6.15 53.51
N VAL A 969 17.10 -4.98 53.66
CA VAL A 969 18.25 -4.50 52.89
C VAL A 969 19.47 -5.41 53.09
N HIS A 970 20.12 -5.92 52.03
CA HIS A 970 21.54 -5.73 51.72
C HIS A 970 22.05 -6.62 50.57
N CYS A 971 23.07 -6.07 49.91
CA CYS A 971 23.83 -6.57 48.77
C CYS A 971 24.56 -7.92 48.94
N THR A 972 24.77 -8.53 47.75
CA THR A 972 25.91 -9.36 47.28
C THR A 972 26.12 -10.76 47.86
N SER A 973 26.01 -11.77 47.00
CA SER A 973 27.15 -12.30 46.22
C SER A 973 26.69 -12.79 44.86
#